data_AF-W9CE92-F1
#
_entry.id   AF-W9CE92-F1
#
_cell.length_a   1.000
_cell.length_b   1.000
_cell.length_c   1.000
_cell.angle_alpha   90.00
_cell.angle_beta   90.00
_cell.angle_gamma   90.00
#
_symmetry.space_group_name_H-M   'P 1'
#
loop_
_entity.id
_entity.type
_entity.pdbx_description
1 polymer ?
#
loop_
_entity_poly.entity_id
_entity_poly.type
_entity_poly.pdbx_seq_one_letter_code
_entity_poly.pdbx_strand_id
1 'polypeptide(L)'
;MKNTMKRAGLSKGLTDAMKTAAFFSVLSLAVELVYSQAAGYAQCGGPNWTGARTCVSGYVCQYQNPYYSQCVPGTTTTSVPTTLTTTTKTSTTTSTTSKPNTSTTSSSKTSPTVTSTVQSSCTAAFTPITASAAFAALNPGWNLGNTLDAVPDEGSWNNPAVIAGTFSAVKAEGFNSVRIPVTWAYHFVSSSPSWTVNTTWMDRVETVVDQALATGMYVILNVHHDSWTWADVSASGANLTMIEEKFSALWFQIGRRMRCKSSKLIFEPINEPPGTTQDHANEINKLNTLFLAAVNQAGGYNPQRVVTLSGLQMNSVYTEQWFTKPTTYTTQPWGFQFHYYSPYTFIFDAWGGTTWGSDADKATLTEDFQLFAGNFTGIPTLIGEWQATPLFTEPAARWKYTDYFVKTAKSFGFAHILWDNGLDFLNRATNTWDDPISMSILFNAAKGVSNSLADSTTDLLTTSQNSSANLFHKVGDAVIAQSVPYLLNGNTLSSIKTSAGTTLATTSYSISSAGVLTFTQAYLATLYSSTTAPGIKATLTLTFSAGSLSQLQIVQWATPTLSQTSFSKQSTTDLTIPINYAGLPQVAAVKALNADGSYMVSGDAWTVYLGPLQQARWTYGSWTSSSAGLTIPVAGLTAISSTGQTNILTLEYNRPFTKKKRVRYTHAGRENSSKLSGRKSSRLTPFIVGNFHSSRYEKFRKCAINTFLETGLPWLETASPISIEEFVQRRNKLAVALEIDGTDAFIVEPGYTFQYYANISQMDREAWEPEERPFLMIIMLRFDTNSSQTVAKTTFLAPNFEEGRVRMLGMLFEEDLSIVTWEEHWNPYSTLLDSWHMAEGRDHIPTKPKVMVDKEMRDFIQRGLGENEFEVLGLAGSVKRVRQTKTVGEVNIMRAVNTGTVEALRDMRKCMVLGLTENEVMNGLDSTMGAGKMEPFFDIVLFDENAAMPHGGPDGSKVLEKETLVLIDVGAHLYGYSSDIYIAARDVIADADYEKAFTHRVGHGIGIKAHESPYLNEGNFEEKLHAGIAFTHEPGVYLKVRCGVRHEDVFLVKEDGETDILTGSRKLEKLLSEARSKRLRYAVQACRLSPQGIWHKDTEHARSAASDGLNNVQDDI
;
A
#
# COMPACT_ATOMS: atom_id res chain seq x y z
N MET A 1 23.04 4.58 60.29
CA MET A 1 23.70 5.74 60.96
C MET A 1 24.55 5.22 62.11
N LYS A 2 25.72 5.84 62.36
CA LYS A 2 26.67 5.55 63.48
C LYS A 2 27.28 4.14 63.49
N ASN A 3 28.43 3.87 64.11
CA ASN A 3 29.68 4.65 64.15
C ASN A 3 30.84 3.69 64.54
N THR A 4 32.05 3.91 64.00
CA THR A 4 33.37 3.57 64.60
C THR A 4 33.61 2.30 65.46
N MET A 5 34.52 1.46 64.94
CA MET A 5 35.83 1.08 65.53
C MET A 5 36.08 -0.22 66.34
N LYS A 6 37.19 -0.86 65.89
CA LYS A 6 38.36 -1.42 66.60
C LYS A 6 38.42 -2.92 66.97
N ARG A 7 39.43 -3.56 66.35
CA ARG A 7 40.50 -4.46 66.88
C ARG A 7 40.09 -5.59 67.88
N ALA A 8 40.64 -6.80 67.82
CA ALA A 8 41.84 -7.32 67.12
C ALA A 8 41.58 -8.73 66.55
N GLY A 9 42.47 -9.22 65.69
CA GLY A 9 42.25 -10.46 64.91
C GLY A 9 43.13 -11.65 65.26
N LEU A 10 42.85 -12.79 64.62
CA LEU A 10 43.71 -13.98 64.53
C LEU A 10 43.25 -14.87 63.35
N SER A 11 44.19 -15.55 62.68
CA SER A 11 44.03 -16.66 61.70
C SER A 11 43.63 -16.37 60.23
N LYS A 12 44.65 -16.50 59.34
CA LYS A 12 44.65 -16.91 57.91
C LYS A 12 43.98 -16.03 56.81
N GLY A 13 44.80 -15.56 55.83
CA GLY A 13 44.36 -15.13 54.48
C GLY A 13 45.25 -14.05 53.82
N LEU A 14 45.94 -14.38 52.73
CA LEU A 14 47.01 -13.63 52.02
C LEU A 14 46.64 -12.25 51.41
N THR A 15 47.67 -11.40 51.18
CA THR A 15 47.68 -10.17 50.35
C THR A 15 49.06 -9.90 49.70
N ASP A 16 49.09 -9.29 48.50
CA ASP A 16 50.11 -8.34 47.96
C ASP A 16 49.81 -8.06 46.44
N ALA A 17 50.32 -7.04 45.71
CA ALA A 17 50.60 -5.61 45.96
C ALA A 17 51.07 -4.87 44.65
N MET A 18 51.01 -3.52 44.63
CA MET A 18 51.82 -2.53 43.82
C MET A 18 51.39 -1.94 42.42
N LYS A 19 51.15 -0.59 42.39
CA LYS A 19 51.79 0.51 41.55
C LYS A 19 51.60 0.55 39.99
N THR A 20 51.81 1.64 39.19
CA THR A 20 52.02 3.14 39.31
C THR A 20 51.90 3.91 37.95
N ALA A 21 51.41 5.17 37.95
CA ALA A 21 51.82 6.37 37.12
C ALA A 21 51.77 6.35 35.55
N ALA A 22 51.77 7.47 34.76
CA ALA A 22 51.38 8.89 34.89
C ALA A 22 51.39 9.67 33.53
N PHE A 23 50.71 10.84 33.46
CA PHE A 23 50.84 12.07 32.63
C PHE A 23 51.60 12.21 31.26
N PHE A 24 50.98 13.04 30.38
CA PHE A 24 51.53 14.04 29.41
C PHE A 24 52.10 13.70 27.99
N SER A 25 51.54 14.44 27.01
CA SER A 25 52.19 15.24 25.94
C SER A 25 52.59 14.70 24.52
N VAL A 26 51.97 15.34 23.50
CA VAL A 26 52.58 16.09 22.37
C VAL A 26 53.17 15.39 21.11
N LEU A 27 52.70 15.89 19.94
CA LEU A 27 53.23 15.90 18.55
C LEU A 27 53.89 14.64 17.90
N SER A 28 53.29 14.28 16.75
CA SER A 28 53.93 14.07 15.44
C SER A 28 55.35 13.48 15.35
N LEU A 29 55.48 12.29 14.75
CA LEU A 29 56.47 12.03 13.68
C LEU A 29 56.26 10.69 12.94
N ALA A 30 56.72 10.70 11.68
CA ALA A 30 57.20 9.59 10.86
C ALA A 30 56.27 8.41 10.47
N VAL A 31 56.07 8.29 9.16
CA VAL A 31 55.66 7.07 8.47
C VAL A 31 56.80 6.04 8.52
N GLU A 32 56.52 4.83 9.03
CA GLU A 32 57.27 3.63 8.65
C GLU A 32 56.34 2.62 7.96
N LEU A 33 56.57 2.43 6.66
CA LEU A 33 55.88 1.46 5.82
C LEU A 33 56.47 0.05 6.06
N VAL A 34 56.07 -0.59 7.15
CA VAL A 34 56.31 -2.03 7.32
C VAL A 34 55.30 -2.79 6.47
N TYR A 35 55.75 -3.34 5.35
CA TYR A 35 54.97 -4.31 4.58
C TYR A 35 54.73 -5.58 5.42
N SER A 36 53.59 -5.65 6.10
CA SER A 36 53.15 -6.93 6.67
C SER A 36 52.85 -7.90 5.53
N GLN A 37 53.11 -9.19 5.76
CA GLN A 37 52.74 -10.24 4.82
C GLN A 37 51.30 -10.67 5.10
N ALA A 38 50.54 -10.90 4.03
CA ALA A 38 49.20 -11.47 4.09
C ALA A 38 49.28 -12.90 4.64
N ALA A 39 48.49 -13.20 5.66
CA ALA A 39 48.41 -14.54 6.25
C ALA A 39 47.97 -15.58 5.21
N GLY A 40 48.16 -16.87 5.51
CA GLY A 40 47.66 -17.94 4.66
C GLY A 40 46.15 -17.78 4.43
N TYR A 41 45.72 -17.87 3.18
CA TYR A 41 44.35 -17.64 2.71
C TYR A 41 43.82 -16.20 2.83
N ALA A 42 44.63 -15.21 3.24
CA ALA A 42 44.24 -13.81 3.19
C ALA A 42 44.33 -13.22 1.76
N GLN A 43 43.62 -12.11 1.51
CA GLN A 43 43.70 -11.38 0.25
C GLN A 43 45.10 -10.74 0.09
N CYS A 44 45.61 -10.79 -1.13
CA CYS A 44 46.92 -10.26 -1.52
C CYS A 44 46.89 -9.43 -2.81
N GLY A 45 45.74 -9.29 -3.46
CA GLY A 45 45.60 -8.49 -4.68
C GLY A 45 44.16 -8.17 -5.06
N GLY A 46 44.00 -7.17 -5.92
CA GLY A 46 42.74 -6.61 -6.39
C GLY A 46 42.91 -5.12 -6.74
N PRO A 47 42.11 -4.53 -7.66
CA PRO A 47 42.26 -3.14 -8.10
C PRO A 47 42.13 -2.12 -6.97
N ASN A 48 41.31 -2.46 -5.96
CA ASN A 48 41.05 -1.63 -4.79
C ASN A 48 41.76 -2.16 -3.51
N TRP A 49 42.66 -3.15 -3.63
CA TRP A 49 43.35 -3.74 -2.47
C TRP A 49 44.56 -2.88 -2.05
N THR A 50 44.42 -2.25 -0.88
CA THR A 50 45.44 -1.42 -0.22
C THR A 50 46.28 -2.17 0.83
N GLY A 51 45.88 -3.39 1.19
CA GLY A 51 46.57 -4.22 2.16
C GLY A 51 47.82 -4.94 1.63
N ALA A 52 48.34 -5.86 2.43
CA ALA A 52 49.53 -6.67 2.12
C ALA A 52 49.44 -7.34 0.75
N ARG A 53 50.50 -7.23 -0.08
CA ARG A 53 50.55 -7.79 -1.45
C ARG A 53 51.46 -9.02 -1.59
N THR A 54 52.13 -9.41 -0.51
CA THR A 54 53.02 -10.56 -0.42
C THR A 54 52.53 -11.48 0.69
N CYS A 55 52.59 -12.78 0.46
CA CYS A 55 52.07 -13.79 1.38
C CYS A 55 53.12 -14.23 2.40
N VAL A 56 52.67 -14.78 3.53
CA VAL A 56 53.55 -15.46 4.50
C VAL A 56 54.26 -16.65 3.87
N SER A 57 55.45 -16.98 4.40
CA SER A 57 56.29 -18.09 3.91
C SER A 57 55.51 -19.40 3.74
N GLY A 58 55.71 -20.07 2.60
CA GLY A 58 54.96 -21.26 2.18
C GLY A 58 53.68 -20.97 1.39
N TYR A 59 53.27 -19.71 1.26
CA TYR A 59 52.11 -19.27 0.48
C TYR A 59 52.53 -18.34 -0.67
N VAL A 60 51.80 -18.40 -1.78
CA VAL A 60 51.97 -17.55 -2.97
C VAL A 60 50.67 -16.81 -3.28
N CYS A 61 50.78 -15.58 -3.77
CA CYS A 61 49.61 -14.79 -4.16
C CYS A 61 49.07 -15.28 -5.51
N GLN A 62 47.97 -16.02 -5.50
CA GLN A 62 47.32 -16.52 -6.72
C GLN A 62 46.15 -15.62 -7.13
N TYR A 63 46.16 -15.17 -8.37
CA TYR A 63 45.02 -14.50 -9.01
C TYR A 63 43.82 -15.45 -9.08
N GLN A 64 42.67 -15.01 -8.57
CA GLN A 64 41.41 -15.76 -8.62
C GLN A 64 40.45 -15.15 -9.65
N ASN A 65 40.29 -13.82 -9.62
CA ASN A 65 39.44 -13.06 -10.54
C ASN A 65 39.93 -11.60 -10.63
N PRO A 66 39.36 -10.75 -11.52
CA PRO A 66 39.85 -9.38 -11.75
C PRO A 66 39.88 -8.48 -10.51
N TYR A 67 39.14 -8.83 -9.46
CA TYR A 67 39.00 -8.04 -8.23
C TYR A 67 39.72 -8.67 -7.02
N TYR A 68 40.18 -9.92 -7.12
CA TYR A 68 40.64 -10.71 -5.98
C TYR A 68 41.82 -11.63 -6.31
N SER A 69 42.84 -11.59 -5.46
CA SER A 69 43.94 -12.57 -5.44
C SER A 69 44.19 -12.99 -3.99
N GLN A 70 44.51 -14.27 -3.76
CA GLN A 70 44.57 -14.88 -2.43
C GLN A 70 45.89 -15.60 -2.19
N CYS A 71 46.37 -15.58 -0.95
CA CYS A 71 47.50 -16.39 -0.52
C CYS A 71 47.14 -17.87 -0.44
N VAL A 72 47.67 -18.70 -1.32
CA VAL A 72 47.47 -20.17 -1.32
C VAL A 72 48.79 -20.90 -1.09
N PRO A 73 48.82 -22.12 -0.52
CA PRO A 73 50.06 -22.87 -0.35
C PRO A 73 50.77 -23.10 -1.69
N GLY A 74 52.07 -22.81 -1.77
CA GLY A 74 52.85 -22.90 -3.00
C GLY A 74 54.26 -23.40 -2.76
N THR A 75 54.66 -24.44 -3.49
CA THR A 75 56.05 -24.92 -3.52
C THR A 75 56.92 -23.99 -4.35
N THR A 76 58.08 -23.61 -3.80
CA THR A 76 58.98 -22.64 -4.41
C THR A 76 59.61 -23.16 -5.71
N THR A 77 59.32 -22.49 -6.82
CA THR A 77 60.21 -22.45 -8.00
C THR A 77 60.59 -21.00 -8.28
N THR A 78 61.88 -20.72 -8.18
CA THR A 78 62.45 -19.38 -8.29
C THR A 78 62.60 -18.92 -9.73
N SER A 79 62.04 -17.77 -10.08
CA SER A 79 62.55 -16.92 -11.15
C SER A 79 62.30 -15.44 -10.83
N VAL A 80 63.38 -14.64 -10.84
CA VAL A 80 63.36 -13.21 -10.48
C VAL A 80 62.96 -12.37 -11.70
N PRO A 81 62.08 -11.37 -11.57
CA PRO A 81 61.75 -10.47 -12.68
C PRO A 81 62.88 -9.45 -12.94
N THR A 82 63.16 -9.19 -14.22
CA THR A 82 64.05 -8.09 -14.65
C THR A 82 63.21 -6.93 -15.24
N THR A 83 63.67 -5.71 -15.00
CA THR A 83 62.88 -4.47 -15.08
C THR A 83 62.78 -3.85 -16.49
N LEU A 84 61.63 -3.23 -16.77
CA LEU A 84 61.37 -2.07 -17.67
C LEU A 84 62.38 -1.72 -18.79
N THR A 85 61.91 -1.63 -20.04
CA THR A 85 61.86 -0.33 -20.75
C THR A 85 60.91 -0.26 -21.97
N THR A 86 60.39 0.96 -22.17
CA THR A 86 59.65 1.54 -23.30
C THR A 86 59.92 1.08 -24.74
N THR A 87 58.87 0.97 -25.58
CA THR A 87 58.62 1.91 -26.70
C THR A 87 57.21 1.82 -27.30
N THR A 88 56.46 2.91 -27.14
CA THR A 88 55.83 3.76 -28.17
C THR A 88 55.39 3.23 -29.55
N LYS A 89 54.09 3.43 -29.84
CA LYS A 89 53.46 3.92 -31.10
C LYS A 89 53.25 3.01 -32.34
N THR A 90 51.95 2.87 -32.65
CA THR A 90 51.28 3.24 -33.93
C THR A 90 51.10 2.17 -35.04
N SER A 91 49.81 1.95 -35.39
CA SER A 91 49.22 1.63 -36.73
C SER A 91 49.84 0.47 -37.55
N THR A 92 49.09 -0.42 -38.22
CA THR A 92 48.09 -0.10 -39.26
C THR A 92 47.30 -1.38 -39.64
N THR A 93 45.98 -1.36 -39.44
CA THR A 93 44.88 -1.69 -40.38
C THR A 93 44.85 -2.99 -41.21
N THR A 94 43.71 -3.72 -41.15
CA THR A 94 43.08 -4.65 -42.16
C THR A 94 43.91 -5.82 -42.74
N SER A 95 43.42 -7.05 -42.90
CA SER A 95 42.17 -7.52 -43.55
C SER A 95 41.98 -9.04 -43.28
N THR A 96 40.85 -9.51 -42.75
CA THR A 96 39.70 -10.12 -43.48
C THR A 96 40.01 -11.08 -44.64
N THR A 97 39.77 -12.39 -44.44
CA THR A 97 39.04 -13.39 -45.29
C THR A 97 39.32 -14.82 -44.76
N SER A 98 38.41 -15.52 -44.09
CA SER A 98 37.34 -16.41 -44.63
C SER A 98 37.79 -17.78 -45.19
N LYS A 99 37.53 -18.86 -44.41
CA LYS A 99 36.86 -20.17 -44.73
C LYS A 99 36.75 -20.68 -46.19
N PRO A 100 36.48 -22.00 -46.47
CA PRO A 100 36.46 -23.21 -45.59
C PRO A 100 36.98 -24.53 -46.26
N ASN A 101 36.67 -25.68 -45.61
CA ASN A 101 36.27 -27.00 -46.18
C ASN A 101 37.28 -28.16 -46.43
N THR A 102 37.07 -29.26 -45.67
CA THR A 102 36.96 -30.72 -46.05
C THR A 102 38.00 -31.41 -46.97
N SER A 103 38.41 -32.68 -46.83
CA SER A 103 37.95 -33.82 -45.97
C SER A 103 38.93 -35.02 -45.96
N THR A 104 38.94 -35.78 -44.85
CA THR A 104 39.17 -37.26 -44.71
C THR A 104 40.27 -38.00 -45.50
N THR A 105 41.21 -38.66 -44.79
CA THR A 105 41.33 -40.16 -44.73
C THR A 105 42.27 -40.61 -43.59
N SER A 106 42.38 -41.93 -43.33
CA SER A 106 42.68 -42.51 -42.00
C SER A 106 43.91 -43.42 -41.88
N SER A 107 44.28 -43.72 -40.62
CA SER A 107 45.10 -44.85 -40.12
C SER A 107 46.64 -44.62 -40.06
N SER A 108 47.43 -45.12 -39.09
CA SER A 108 47.13 -46.02 -37.94
C SER A 108 48.17 -45.96 -36.78
N LYS A 109 47.78 -46.50 -35.60
CA LYS A 109 48.59 -47.17 -34.54
C LYS A 109 49.37 -46.40 -33.42
N THR A 110 48.84 -46.53 -32.18
CA THR A 110 49.49 -46.93 -30.89
C THR A 110 50.75 -46.20 -30.37
N SER A 111 50.95 -45.87 -29.08
CA SER A 111 50.25 -45.99 -27.78
C SER A 111 51.10 -45.23 -26.70
N PRO A 112 50.77 -45.20 -25.40
CA PRO A 112 49.56 -44.70 -24.74
C PRO A 112 49.74 -43.23 -24.27
N THR A 113 48.66 -42.54 -23.92
CA THR A 113 48.73 -41.21 -23.26
C THR A 113 47.80 -41.19 -22.06
N VAL A 114 48.29 -40.66 -20.93
CA VAL A 114 47.52 -40.56 -19.68
C VAL A 114 46.37 -39.58 -19.86
N THR A 115 45.15 -40.11 -19.82
CA THR A 115 43.91 -39.36 -20.06
C THR A 115 43.62 -38.39 -18.92
N SER A 116 43.69 -37.08 -19.17
CA SER A 116 43.01 -36.09 -18.32
C SER A 116 41.51 -36.12 -18.64
N THR A 117 40.73 -36.82 -17.80
CA THR A 117 39.28 -36.99 -17.99
C THR A 117 38.50 -35.71 -17.70
N VAL A 118 38.54 -34.74 -18.62
CA VAL A 118 37.53 -33.68 -18.72
C VAL A 118 36.34 -34.23 -19.50
N GLN A 119 35.42 -34.91 -18.81
CA GLN A 119 34.10 -35.17 -19.39
C GLN A 119 32.99 -35.16 -18.34
N SER A 120 32.07 -34.22 -18.50
CA SER A 120 30.65 -34.39 -18.18
C SER A 120 29.84 -33.36 -18.98
N SER A 121 30.06 -33.41 -20.30
CA SER A 121 29.16 -32.81 -21.29
C SER A 121 27.79 -33.46 -21.12
N CYS A 122 26.74 -32.65 -20.95
CA CYS A 122 25.37 -33.16 -20.93
C CYS A 122 25.06 -33.89 -22.25
N THR A 123 24.51 -35.10 -22.17
CA THR A 123 24.34 -36.02 -23.31
C THR A 123 22.93 -36.04 -23.90
N ALA A 124 21.92 -35.70 -23.12
CA ALA A 124 20.52 -35.63 -23.58
C ALA A 124 20.25 -34.29 -24.28
N ALA A 125 19.59 -34.30 -25.44
CA ALA A 125 19.33 -33.08 -26.19
C ALA A 125 18.56 -32.02 -25.38
N PHE A 126 19.02 -30.77 -25.41
CA PHE A 126 18.33 -29.62 -24.83
C PHE A 126 17.70 -28.80 -25.95
N THR A 127 16.44 -28.42 -25.77
CA THR A 127 15.70 -27.55 -26.68
C THR A 127 15.54 -26.19 -26.00
N PRO A 128 16.33 -25.16 -26.38
CA PRO A 128 16.16 -23.81 -25.85
C PRO A 128 14.74 -23.28 -26.10
N ILE A 129 14.26 -22.46 -25.19
CA ILE A 129 12.94 -21.83 -25.25
C ILE A 129 13.08 -20.35 -24.86
N THR A 130 12.28 -19.47 -25.46
CA THR A 130 12.25 -18.05 -25.07
C THR A 130 11.56 -17.89 -23.73
N ALA A 131 11.90 -16.85 -22.98
CA ALA A 131 11.25 -16.57 -21.70
C ALA A 131 9.73 -16.42 -21.86
N SER A 132 9.26 -15.70 -22.89
CA SER A 132 7.82 -15.52 -23.16
C SER A 132 7.10 -16.84 -23.41
N ALA A 133 7.70 -17.76 -24.17
CA ALA A 133 7.10 -19.07 -24.46
C ALA A 133 7.12 -20.01 -23.25
N ALA A 134 8.15 -19.94 -22.42
CA ALA A 134 8.20 -20.70 -21.15
C ALA A 134 7.15 -20.19 -20.15
N PHE A 135 7.08 -18.87 -19.95
CA PHE A 135 6.12 -18.25 -19.01
C PHE A 135 4.67 -18.52 -19.44
N ALA A 136 4.33 -18.34 -20.72
CA ALA A 136 3.01 -18.67 -21.24
C ALA A 136 2.63 -20.16 -21.02
N ALA A 137 3.63 -21.06 -21.03
CA ALA A 137 3.42 -22.49 -20.81
C ALA A 137 3.36 -22.90 -19.32
N LEU A 138 3.57 -21.97 -18.37
CA LEU A 138 3.34 -22.23 -16.94
C LEU A 138 1.86 -22.33 -16.60
N ASN A 139 0.99 -21.62 -17.34
CA ASN A 139 -0.39 -21.37 -16.92
C ASN A 139 -1.33 -22.58 -17.05
N PRO A 140 -2.17 -22.87 -16.04
CA PRO A 140 -2.03 -22.46 -14.64
C PRO A 140 -1.00 -23.33 -13.90
N GLY A 141 -0.35 -22.75 -12.89
CA GLY A 141 0.61 -23.45 -12.02
C GLY A 141 0.10 -23.72 -10.60
N TRP A 142 0.80 -24.59 -9.87
CA TRP A 142 0.55 -24.94 -8.46
C TRP A 142 1.86 -24.93 -7.63
N ASN A 143 1.83 -24.47 -6.38
CA ASN A 143 2.98 -24.50 -5.46
C ASN A 143 2.95 -25.75 -4.58
N LEU A 144 4.10 -26.40 -4.43
CA LEU A 144 4.34 -27.43 -3.42
C LEU A 144 4.70 -26.79 -2.05
N GLY A 145 3.83 -25.93 -1.53
CA GLY A 145 4.10 -25.18 -0.29
C GLY A 145 4.19 -26.07 0.96
N ASN A 146 4.85 -25.56 2.01
CA ASN A 146 5.05 -26.20 3.31
C ASN A 146 5.62 -27.63 3.23
N THR A 147 6.55 -27.88 2.30
CA THR A 147 7.15 -29.18 1.97
C THR A 147 8.67 -29.17 2.12
N LEU A 148 9.43 -28.82 1.07
CA LEU A 148 10.90 -28.71 1.10
C LEU A 148 11.36 -27.33 1.60
N ASP A 149 10.43 -26.38 1.66
CA ASP A 149 10.51 -25.07 2.28
C ASP A 149 10.32 -25.09 3.81
N ALA A 150 9.69 -26.15 4.34
CA ALA A 150 9.48 -26.33 5.77
C ALA A 150 10.82 -26.31 6.55
N VAL A 151 10.79 -25.74 7.77
CA VAL A 151 12.00 -25.62 8.60
C VAL A 151 11.94 -26.51 9.85
N PRO A 152 13.03 -27.21 10.22
CA PRO A 152 14.32 -27.26 9.53
C PRO A 152 14.40 -28.22 8.33
N ASP A 153 13.54 -29.25 8.27
CA ASP A 153 13.59 -30.33 7.28
C ASP A 153 12.22 -30.57 6.60
N GLU A 154 12.22 -31.25 5.44
CA GLU A 154 11.00 -31.80 4.84
C GLU A 154 10.23 -32.69 5.84
N GLY A 155 8.95 -32.37 6.08
CA GLY A 155 8.15 -33.05 7.10
C GLY A 155 8.08 -32.35 8.46
N SER A 156 8.78 -31.22 8.65
CA SER A 156 8.77 -30.48 9.92
C SER A 156 7.51 -29.65 10.16
N TRP A 157 6.76 -29.35 9.09
CA TRP A 157 5.50 -28.60 9.12
C TRP A 157 4.30 -29.56 8.87
N ASN A 158 3.18 -29.06 8.34
CA ASN A 158 1.92 -29.80 8.25
C ASN A 158 1.89 -30.93 7.18
N ASN A 159 2.86 -31.01 6.27
CA ASN A 159 2.90 -32.01 5.22
C ASN A 159 3.93 -33.11 5.51
N PRO A 160 3.65 -34.39 5.19
CA PRO A 160 4.68 -35.41 5.07
C PRO A 160 5.55 -35.17 3.83
N ALA A 161 6.67 -35.89 3.74
CA ALA A 161 7.53 -35.87 2.56
C ALA A 161 6.77 -36.22 1.27
N VAL A 162 6.98 -35.44 0.20
CA VAL A 162 6.20 -35.57 -1.05
C VAL A 162 6.53 -36.87 -1.79
N ILE A 163 5.49 -37.44 -2.42
CA ILE A 163 5.58 -38.65 -3.24
C ILE A 163 5.22 -38.34 -4.71
N ALA A 164 5.74 -39.15 -5.64
CA ALA A 164 5.51 -38.97 -7.08
C ALA A 164 4.03 -38.94 -7.47
N GLY A 165 3.16 -39.64 -6.72
CA GLY A 165 1.71 -39.65 -6.93
C GLY A 165 1.05 -38.27 -6.80
N THR A 166 1.59 -37.39 -5.96
CA THR A 166 1.08 -36.02 -5.77
C THR A 166 1.19 -35.22 -7.06
N PHE A 167 2.34 -35.27 -7.76
CA PHE A 167 2.51 -34.59 -9.05
C PHE A 167 1.60 -35.18 -10.13
N SER A 168 1.33 -36.48 -10.10
CA SER A 168 0.36 -37.11 -10.99
C SER A 168 -1.07 -36.61 -10.75
N ALA A 169 -1.48 -36.40 -9.50
CA ALA A 169 -2.78 -35.82 -9.15
C ALA A 169 -2.89 -34.34 -9.60
N VAL A 170 -1.87 -33.53 -9.31
CA VAL A 170 -1.77 -32.13 -9.78
C VAL A 170 -1.83 -32.05 -11.30
N LYS A 171 -1.15 -32.96 -12.02
CA LYS A 171 -1.22 -33.00 -13.48
C LYS A 171 -2.57 -33.48 -14.01
N ALA A 172 -3.22 -34.42 -13.33
CA ALA A 172 -4.54 -34.94 -13.74
C ALA A 172 -5.64 -33.89 -13.63
N GLU A 173 -5.55 -33.00 -12.63
CA GLU A 173 -6.49 -31.88 -12.47
C GLU A 173 -6.39 -30.86 -13.62
N GLY A 174 -5.17 -30.65 -14.14
CA GLY A 174 -4.94 -29.86 -15.36
C GLY A 174 -3.81 -28.83 -15.28
N PHE A 175 -3.07 -28.76 -14.16
CA PHE A 175 -1.96 -27.82 -14.00
C PHE A 175 -0.82 -28.12 -15.01
N ASN A 176 -0.13 -27.06 -15.45
CA ASN A 176 0.96 -27.15 -16.44
C ASN A 176 2.35 -26.94 -15.85
N SER A 177 2.43 -26.35 -14.66
CA SER A 177 3.67 -26.16 -13.93
C SER A 177 3.50 -26.42 -12.43
N VAL A 178 4.62 -26.79 -11.78
CA VAL A 178 4.73 -26.79 -10.32
C VAL A 178 5.91 -25.91 -9.90
N ARG A 179 5.69 -25.07 -8.89
CA ARG A 179 6.77 -24.40 -8.17
C ARG A 179 7.11 -25.22 -6.93
N ILE A 180 8.40 -25.48 -6.75
CA ILE A 180 8.97 -26.27 -5.67
C ILE A 180 9.78 -25.31 -4.80
N PRO A 181 9.16 -24.71 -3.78
CA PRO A 181 9.88 -23.89 -2.82
C PRO A 181 10.81 -24.79 -1.96
N VAL A 182 12.06 -24.37 -1.75
CA VAL A 182 13.07 -25.14 -1.00
C VAL A 182 13.85 -24.24 -0.06
N THR A 183 13.94 -24.62 1.22
CA THR A 183 14.80 -23.95 2.20
C THR A 183 16.11 -24.71 2.34
N TRP A 184 17.24 -24.03 2.23
CA TRP A 184 18.58 -24.62 2.22
C TRP A 184 19.35 -24.36 3.53
N ALA A 185 18.89 -23.40 4.32
CA ALA A 185 19.58 -22.81 5.46
C ALA A 185 20.13 -23.82 6.48
N TYR A 186 19.41 -24.91 6.72
CA TYR A 186 19.73 -25.94 7.72
C TYR A 186 20.60 -27.08 7.17
N HIS A 187 20.88 -27.09 5.86
CA HIS A 187 21.54 -28.19 5.16
C HIS A 187 22.97 -27.86 4.71
N PHE A 188 23.61 -26.84 5.26
CA PHE A 188 25.03 -26.55 5.02
C PHE A 188 25.92 -27.39 5.93
N VAL A 189 26.85 -28.17 5.36
CA VAL A 189 27.81 -29.01 6.08
C VAL A 189 29.22 -28.39 6.20
N SER A 190 29.45 -27.23 5.59
CA SER A 190 30.65 -26.42 5.79
C SER A 190 30.32 -24.93 5.84
N SER A 191 31.23 -24.15 6.41
CA SER A 191 31.19 -22.68 6.47
C SER A 191 31.81 -22.03 5.22
N SER A 192 31.95 -20.71 5.27
CA SER A 192 32.81 -19.91 4.39
C SER A 192 34.20 -20.55 4.20
N PRO A 193 34.78 -20.50 2.98
CA PRO A 193 34.19 -19.94 1.75
C PRO A 193 33.35 -20.94 0.94
N SER A 194 33.35 -22.23 1.31
CA SER A 194 32.81 -23.29 0.45
C SER A 194 31.30 -23.50 0.56
N TRP A 195 30.71 -23.24 1.73
CA TRP A 195 29.26 -23.37 1.99
C TRP A 195 28.64 -24.63 1.36
N THR A 196 29.26 -25.79 1.64
CA THR A 196 28.92 -27.06 1.00
C THR A 196 27.54 -27.50 1.45
N VAL A 197 26.63 -27.78 0.51
CA VAL A 197 25.30 -28.32 0.80
C VAL A 197 25.39 -29.83 1.08
N ASN A 198 24.63 -30.31 2.05
CA ASN A 198 24.48 -31.72 2.39
C ASN A 198 24.04 -32.50 1.15
N THR A 199 24.81 -33.53 0.77
CA THR A 199 24.55 -34.30 -0.44
C THR A 199 23.19 -34.99 -0.40
N THR A 200 22.78 -35.52 0.76
CA THR A 200 21.48 -36.19 0.92
C THR A 200 20.32 -35.22 0.69
N TRP A 201 20.44 -33.96 1.12
CA TRP A 201 19.43 -32.93 0.84
C TRP A 201 19.39 -32.56 -0.64
N MET A 202 20.55 -32.33 -1.26
CA MET A 202 20.64 -32.05 -2.70
C MET A 202 20.09 -33.22 -3.55
N ASP A 203 20.35 -34.47 -3.16
CA ASP A 203 19.82 -35.69 -3.79
C ASP A 203 18.29 -35.78 -3.63
N ARG A 204 17.74 -35.39 -2.46
CA ARG A 204 16.30 -35.34 -2.21
C ARG A 204 15.63 -34.27 -3.08
N VAL A 205 16.15 -33.06 -3.12
CA VAL A 205 15.62 -31.97 -3.97
C VAL A 205 15.64 -32.37 -5.44
N GLU A 206 16.74 -32.96 -5.92
CA GLU A 206 16.83 -33.48 -7.29
C GLU A 206 15.80 -34.57 -7.58
N THR A 207 15.57 -35.49 -6.65
CA THR A 207 14.55 -36.54 -6.77
C THR A 207 13.15 -35.94 -6.93
N VAL A 208 12.81 -34.91 -6.16
CA VAL A 208 11.49 -34.25 -6.21
C VAL A 208 11.33 -33.46 -7.52
N VAL A 209 12.37 -32.75 -7.96
CA VAL A 209 12.41 -32.07 -9.27
C VAL A 209 12.23 -33.07 -10.43
N ASP A 210 12.89 -34.23 -10.39
CA ASP A 210 12.76 -35.25 -11.43
C ASP A 210 11.37 -35.90 -11.44
N GLN A 211 10.76 -36.14 -10.27
CA GLN A 211 9.39 -36.64 -10.18
C GLN A 211 8.37 -35.66 -10.79
N ALA A 212 8.54 -34.36 -10.55
CA ALA A 212 7.72 -33.32 -11.16
C ALA A 212 7.94 -33.26 -12.69
N LEU A 213 9.19 -33.19 -13.16
CA LEU A 213 9.53 -33.16 -14.59
C LEU A 213 9.04 -34.41 -15.35
N ALA A 214 9.01 -35.58 -14.71
CA ALA A 214 8.54 -36.83 -15.31
C ALA A 214 7.04 -36.80 -15.71
N THR A 215 6.23 -35.93 -15.07
CA THR A 215 4.83 -35.69 -15.49
C THR A 215 4.71 -34.84 -16.77
N GLY A 216 5.82 -34.28 -17.25
CA GLY A 216 5.85 -33.33 -18.35
C GLY A 216 5.47 -31.89 -17.99
N MET A 217 5.24 -31.58 -16.71
CA MET A 217 5.07 -30.19 -16.23
C MET A 217 6.36 -29.37 -16.35
N TYR A 218 6.22 -28.04 -16.36
CA TYR A 218 7.30 -27.13 -16.03
C TYR A 218 7.56 -27.15 -14.51
N VAL A 219 8.80 -26.89 -14.12
CA VAL A 219 9.22 -26.87 -12.71
C VAL A 219 9.97 -25.58 -12.42
N ILE A 220 9.56 -24.85 -11.39
CA ILE A 220 10.33 -23.72 -10.84
C ILE A 220 10.98 -24.20 -9.55
N LEU A 221 12.30 -24.07 -9.44
CA LEU A 221 13.09 -24.38 -8.24
C LEU A 221 13.74 -23.11 -7.70
N ASN A 222 13.66 -22.88 -6.38
CA ASN A 222 14.16 -21.65 -5.76
C ASN A 222 15.06 -21.88 -4.53
N VAL A 223 15.36 -20.77 -3.88
CA VAL A 223 15.87 -20.64 -2.51
C VAL A 223 14.80 -19.86 -1.73
N HIS A 224 14.17 -20.47 -0.72
CA HIS A 224 12.91 -20.00 -0.16
C HIS A 224 13.10 -19.25 1.18
N HIS A 225 12.85 -19.87 2.34
CA HIS A 225 12.92 -19.19 3.65
C HIS A 225 14.35 -18.86 4.12
N ASP A 226 15.37 -19.22 3.34
CA ASP A 226 16.71 -18.65 3.41
C ASP A 226 16.70 -17.11 3.46
N SER A 227 15.72 -16.48 2.80
CA SER A 227 15.52 -15.02 2.72
C SER A 227 15.40 -14.33 4.08
N TRP A 228 14.71 -14.92 5.05
CA TRP A 228 14.64 -14.42 6.42
C TRP A 228 15.50 -15.22 7.41
N THR A 229 16.04 -16.38 7.01
CA THR A 229 16.88 -17.21 7.88
C THR A 229 18.35 -16.78 7.90
N TRP A 230 18.91 -16.34 6.76
CA TRP A 230 20.29 -15.84 6.70
C TRP A 230 20.57 -14.80 5.62
N ALA A 231 19.70 -14.64 4.62
CA ALA A 231 19.84 -13.69 3.52
C ALA A 231 19.03 -12.39 3.72
N ASP A 232 18.66 -12.08 4.96
CA ASP A 232 17.95 -10.84 5.29
C ASP A 232 18.93 -9.66 5.20
N VAL A 233 18.83 -8.93 4.09
CA VAL A 233 19.64 -7.73 3.82
C VAL A 233 19.20 -6.52 4.66
N SER A 234 18.03 -6.59 5.28
CA SER A 234 17.46 -5.53 6.13
C SER A 234 17.72 -5.71 7.62
N ALA A 235 18.23 -6.87 8.03
CA ALA A 235 18.62 -7.14 9.40
C ALA A 235 19.70 -6.15 9.89
N SER A 236 19.54 -5.65 11.11
CA SER A 236 20.50 -4.71 11.70
C SER A 236 21.88 -5.36 11.83
N GLY A 237 22.87 -4.80 11.14
CA GLY A 237 24.23 -5.36 11.06
C GLY A 237 24.38 -6.55 10.09
N ALA A 238 23.50 -6.70 9.10
CA ALA A 238 23.59 -7.73 8.06
C ALA A 238 24.99 -7.79 7.42
N ASN A 239 25.58 -8.98 7.42
CA ASN A 239 26.89 -9.22 6.82
C ASN A 239 26.73 -9.51 5.32
N LEU A 240 26.58 -8.45 4.51
CA LEU A 240 26.31 -8.55 3.07
C LEU A 240 27.36 -9.42 2.37
N THR A 241 28.65 -9.25 2.65
CA THR A 241 29.74 -10.08 2.09
C THR A 241 29.52 -11.58 2.32
N MET A 242 29.03 -11.98 3.51
CA MET A 242 28.71 -13.37 3.82
C MET A 242 27.47 -13.85 3.06
N ILE A 243 26.43 -13.01 2.98
CA ILE A 243 25.21 -13.30 2.21
C ILE A 243 25.57 -13.53 0.74
N GLU A 244 26.31 -12.62 0.12
CA GLU A 244 26.79 -12.69 -1.27
C GLU A 244 27.60 -13.96 -1.55
N GLU A 245 28.57 -14.29 -0.67
CA GLU A 245 29.42 -15.46 -0.81
C GLU A 245 28.59 -16.75 -0.70
N LYS A 246 27.77 -16.87 0.34
CA LYS A 246 26.93 -18.05 0.61
C LYS A 246 25.87 -18.24 -0.47
N PHE A 247 25.25 -17.17 -0.94
CA PHE A 247 24.27 -17.18 -2.02
C PHE A 247 24.89 -17.62 -3.35
N SER A 248 26.07 -17.08 -3.69
CA SER A 248 26.82 -17.48 -4.89
C SER A 248 27.25 -18.94 -4.85
N ALA A 249 27.76 -19.40 -3.70
CA ALA A 249 28.19 -20.78 -3.49
C ALA A 249 27.00 -21.77 -3.54
N LEU A 250 25.85 -21.41 -2.98
CA LEU A 250 24.61 -22.19 -3.05
C LEU A 250 24.13 -22.33 -4.50
N TRP A 251 23.97 -21.22 -5.22
CA TRP A 251 23.50 -21.25 -6.60
C TRP A 251 24.46 -21.92 -7.58
N PHE A 252 25.77 -21.82 -7.34
CA PHE A 252 26.74 -22.61 -8.10
C PHE A 252 26.53 -24.11 -7.89
N GLN A 253 26.28 -24.56 -6.65
CA GLN A 253 26.03 -25.99 -6.36
C GLN A 253 24.70 -26.49 -6.94
N ILE A 254 23.59 -25.76 -6.75
CA ILE A 254 22.28 -26.09 -7.34
C ILE A 254 22.39 -26.12 -8.86
N GLY A 255 22.91 -25.04 -9.46
CA GLY A 255 23.11 -24.93 -10.90
C GLY A 255 24.01 -26.06 -11.42
N ARG A 256 25.08 -26.42 -10.69
CA ARG A 256 26.00 -27.49 -11.09
C ARG A 256 25.33 -28.85 -11.05
N ARG A 257 24.46 -29.12 -10.07
CA ARG A 257 23.71 -30.37 -10.00
C ARG A 257 22.71 -30.47 -11.16
N MET A 258 21.87 -29.45 -11.32
CA MET A 258 20.75 -29.46 -12.26
C MET A 258 21.14 -29.12 -13.72
N ARG A 259 22.44 -28.94 -14.01
CA ARG A 259 22.94 -28.41 -15.29
C ARG A 259 22.50 -29.12 -16.57
N CYS A 260 22.11 -30.40 -16.47
CA CYS A 260 21.68 -31.22 -17.61
C CYS A 260 20.15 -31.48 -17.65
N LYS A 261 19.37 -30.94 -16.71
CA LYS A 261 17.90 -31.06 -16.73
C LYS A 261 17.31 -30.26 -17.90
N SER A 262 16.14 -30.68 -18.40
CA SER A 262 15.47 -30.08 -19.58
C SER A 262 15.17 -28.57 -19.42
N SER A 263 14.81 -27.90 -20.51
CA SER A 263 14.39 -26.49 -20.52
C SER A 263 13.09 -26.20 -19.77
N LYS A 264 12.37 -27.24 -19.32
CA LYS A 264 11.19 -27.13 -18.45
C LYS A 264 11.53 -26.82 -16.99
N LEU A 265 12.78 -27.00 -16.57
CA LEU A 265 13.26 -26.55 -15.25
C LEU A 265 13.74 -25.10 -15.33
N ILE A 266 13.11 -24.25 -14.53
CA ILE A 266 13.39 -22.83 -14.33
C ILE A 266 13.99 -22.64 -12.94
N PHE A 267 14.90 -21.67 -12.80
CA PHE A 267 15.42 -21.25 -11.50
C PHE A 267 14.89 -19.88 -11.11
N GLU A 268 14.56 -19.71 -9.84
CA GLU A 268 14.14 -18.47 -9.19
C GLU A 268 15.15 -18.11 -8.09
N PRO A 269 15.73 -16.90 -8.06
CA PRO A 269 16.92 -16.58 -7.26
C PRO A 269 16.69 -16.66 -5.75
N ILE A 270 15.63 -16.02 -5.26
CA ILE A 270 15.26 -16.00 -3.83
C ILE A 270 13.80 -15.59 -3.66
N ASN A 271 13.13 -16.17 -2.67
CA ASN A 271 11.75 -15.85 -2.29
C ASN A 271 11.66 -14.67 -1.34
N GLU A 272 10.80 -13.69 -1.64
CA GLU A 272 10.39 -12.59 -0.73
C GLU A 272 11.53 -12.02 0.14
N PRO A 273 12.63 -11.52 -0.48
CA PRO A 273 13.75 -10.98 0.28
C PRO A 273 13.32 -9.77 1.13
N PRO A 274 13.51 -9.78 2.46
CA PRO A 274 13.04 -8.70 3.33
C PRO A 274 13.71 -7.35 3.07
N GLY A 275 12.99 -6.28 3.41
CA GLY A 275 13.48 -4.90 3.37
C GLY A 275 12.48 -3.94 2.72
N THR A 276 12.64 -2.65 3.00
CA THR A 276 11.70 -1.58 2.60
C THR A 276 12.40 -0.31 2.10
N THR A 277 13.66 -0.39 1.65
CA THR A 277 14.44 0.79 1.20
C THR A 277 15.13 0.53 -0.13
N GLN A 278 15.49 1.64 -0.82
CA GLN A 278 16.32 1.62 -2.03
C GLN A 278 17.64 0.84 -1.81
N ASP A 279 18.29 0.96 -0.66
CA ASP A 279 19.55 0.26 -0.38
C ASP A 279 19.36 -1.25 -0.23
N HIS A 280 18.27 -1.69 0.40
CA HIS A 280 17.91 -3.11 0.41
C HIS A 280 17.65 -3.61 -1.01
N ALA A 281 16.90 -2.85 -1.82
CA ALA A 281 16.64 -3.20 -3.22
C ALA A 281 17.93 -3.24 -4.08
N ASN A 282 18.87 -2.33 -3.85
CA ASN A 282 20.18 -2.32 -4.51
C ASN A 282 20.95 -3.62 -4.25
N GLU A 283 20.89 -4.16 -3.03
CA GLU A 283 21.50 -5.44 -2.71
C GLU A 283 20.74 -6.61 -3.36
N ILE A 284 19.40 -6.59 -3.44
CA ILE A 284 18.64 -7.63 -4.15
C ILE A 284 18.94 -7.63 -5.67
N ASN A 285 19.10 -6.45 -6.28
CA ASN A 285 19.57 -6.32 -7.67
C ASN A 285 20.99 -6.90 -7.87
N LYS A 286 21.85 -6.81 -6.86
CA LYS A 286 23.18 -7.43 -6.84
C LYS A 286 23.12 -8.94 -6.63
N LEU A 287 22.23 -9.46 -5.77
CA LEU A 287 21.97 -10.89 -5.64
C LEU A 287 21.44 -11.48 -6.95
N ASN A 288 20.52 -10.82 -7.66
CA ASN A 288 20.08 -11.22 -9.01
C ASN A 288 21.26 -11.36 -9.99
N THR A 289 22.23 -10.45 -9.92
CA THR A 289 23.45 -10.49 -10.75
C THR A 289 24.38 -11.66 -10.36
N LEU A 290 24.57 -11.91 -9.06
CA LEU A 290 25.36 -13.04 -8.55
C LEU A 290 24.73 -14.40 -8.87
N PHE A 291 23.40 -14.51 -8.81
CA PHE A 291 22.63 -15.67 -9.25
C PHE A 291 22.88 -15.99 -10.72
N LEU A 292 22.73 -15.01 -11.62
CA LEU A 292 22.99 -15.18 -13.05
C LEU A 292 24.44 -15.65 -13.30
N ALA A 293 25.40 -15.08 -12.57
CA ALA A 293 26.81 -15.47 -12.66
C ALA A 293 27.06 -16.92 -12.22
N ALA A 294 26.56 -17.31 -11.04
CA ALA A 294 26.74 -18.65 -10.49
C ALA A 294 26.07 -19.74 -11.36
N VAL A 295 24.85 -19.47 -11.85
CA VAL A 295 24.10 -20.35 -12.76
C VAL A 295 24.83 -20.53 -14.09
N ASN A 296 25.38 -19.46 -14.67
CA ASN A 296 26.19 -19.54 -15.89
C ASN A 296 27.52 -20.29 -15.67
N GLN A 297 28.23 -19.99 -14.57
CA GLN A 297 29.51 -20.62 -14.23
C GLN A 297 29.38 -22.13 -14.00
N ALA A 298 28.24 -22.60 -13.48
CA ALA A 298 27.95 -24.03 -13.32
C ALA A 298 27.95 -24.83 -14.65
N GLY A 299 27.72 -24.15 -15.78
CA GLY A 299 27.79 -24.70 -17.14
C GLY A 299 26.61 -25.60 -17.52
N GLY A 300 26.83 -26.50 -18.47
CA GLY A 300 25.77 -27.33 -19.05
C GLY A 300 24.78 -26.47 -19.86
N TYR A 301 23.48 -26.72 -19.68
CA TYR A 301 22.41 -25.98 -20.36
C TYR A 301 22.00 -24.68 -19.65
N ASN A 302 22.57 -24.39 -18.49
CA ASN A 302 22.19 -23.24 -17.68
C ASN A 302 22.29 -21.89 -18.40
N PRO A 303 23.31 -21.58 -19.24
CA PRO A 303 23.34 -20.34 -20.02
C PRO A 303 22.19 -20.14 -21.02
N GLN A 304 21.38 -21.18 -21.26
CA GLN A 304 20.22 -21.18 -22.16
C GLN A 304 18.90 -21.50 -21.43
N ARG A 305 18.95 -21.65 -20.11
CA ARG A 305 17.80 -21.97 -19.25
C ARG A 305 16.98 -20.72 -18.97
N VAL A 306 15.66 -20.81 -18.99
CA VAL A 306 14.83 -19.69 -18.53
C VAL A 306 14.95 -19.57 -17.01
N VAL A 307 15.14 -18.34 -16.52
CA VAL A 307 15.14 -18.02 -15.09
C VAL A 307 14.07 -16.96 -14.78
N THR A 308 13.62 -16.90 -13.54
CA THR A 308 12.90 -15.72 -13.04
C THR A 308 13.89 -14.78 -12.34
N LEU A 309 13.50 -13.51 -12.15
CA LEU A 309 14.21 -12.55 -11.32
C LEU A 309 13.21 -11.87 -10.38
N SER A 310 13.65 -11.63 -9.14
CA SER A 310 12.81 -11.14 -8.04
C SER A 310 13.17 -9.68 -7.70
N GLY A 311 12.17 -8.84 -7.44
CA GLY A 311 12.37 -7.56 -6.76
C GLY A 311 12.33 -7.70 -5.23
N LEU A 312 12.45 -6.57 -4.52
CA LEU A 312 12.42 -6.53 -3.06
C LEU A 312 11.05 -7.01 -2.54
N GLN A 313 11.04 -7.88 -1.53
CA GLN A 313 9.88 -8.63 -1.02
C GLN A 313 9.07 -9.42 -2.07
N MET A 314 9.49 -9.48 -3.33
CA MET A 314 8.63 -9.90 -4.45
C MET A 314 7.29 -9.13 -4.49
N ASN A 315 7.29 -7.90 -3.97
CA ASN A 315 6.16 -6.98 -3.95
C ASN A 315 6.10 -6.22 -5.29
N SER A 316 4.91 -6.08 -5.88
CA SER A 316 4.74 -5.40 -7.17
C SER A 316 5.26 -3.96 -7.16
N VAL A 317 4.88 -3.16 -6.16
CA VAL A 317 5.25 -1.74 -6.01
C VAL A 317 6.76 -1.56 -5.79
N TYR A 318 7.38 -2.29 -4.86
CA TYR A 318 8.83 -2.17 -4.64
C TYR A 318 9.66 -2.71 -5.81
N THR A 319 9.13 -3.71 -6.54
CA THR A 319 9.76 -4.19 -7.78
C THR A 319 9.68 -3.12 -8.86
N GLU A 320 8.51 -2.52 -9.08
CA GLU A 320 8.29 -1.40 -9.99
C GLU A 320 9.24 -0.22 -9.69
N GLN A 321 9.34 0.15 -8.42
CA GLN A 321 10.08 1.33 -7.98
C GLN A 321 11.60 1.16 -8.06
N TRP A 322 12.13 -0.03 -7.74
CA TRP A 322 13.56 -0.21 -7.45
C TRP A 322 14.26 -1.37 -8.19
N PHE A 323 13.57 -2.19 -8.98
CA PHE A 323 14.24 -3.24 -9.74
C PHE A 323 15.10 -2.66 -10.87
N THR A 324 16.34 -3.13 -11.01
CA THR A 324 17.23 -2.76 -12.12
C THR A 324 17.46 -3.95 -13.05
N LYS A 325 17.16 -3.77 -14.34
CA LYS A 325 17.44 -4.76 -15.39
C LYS A 325 18.93 -5.17 -15.40
N PRO A 326 19.27 -6.48 -15.36
CA PRO A 326 20.65 -6.93 -15.44
C PRO A 326 21.35 -6.46 -16.72
N THR A 327 22.57 -5.93 -16.56
CA THR A 327 23.44 -5.47 -17.66
C THR A 327 24.44 -6.54 -18.11
N THR A 328 24.59 -7.61 -17.33
CA THR A 328 25.43 -8.78 -17.63
C THR A 328 24.55 -9.99 -18.01
N TYR A 329 25.16 -11.01 -18.63
CA TYR A 329 24.46 -12.22 -19.09
C TYR A 329 23.24 -11.94 -19.99
N THR A 330 23.32 -10.91 -20.84
CA THR A 330 22.20 -10.36 -21.64
C THR A 330 21.57 -11.35 -22.64
N THR A 331 22.21 -12.49 -22.91
CA THR A 331 21.67 -13.59 -23.73
C THR A 331 20.88 -14.64 -22.94
N GLN A 332 20.94 -14.60 -21.61
CA GLN A 332 20.15 -15.46 -20.74
C GLN A 332 18.66 -15.09 -20.88
N PRO A 333 17.76 -16.03 -21.20
CA PRO A 333 16.33 -15.73 -21.21
C PRO A 333 15.80 -15.64 -19.77
N TRP A 334 15.13 -14.54 -19.43
CA TRP A 334 14.55 -14.30 -18.10
C TRP A 334 13.21 -13.58 -18.17
N GLY A 335 12.46 -13.63 -17.06
CA GLY A 335 11.25 -12.83 -16.82
C GLY A 335 11.08 -12.48 -15.34
N PHE A 336 10.09 -11.67 -15.01
CA PHE A 336 9.81 -11.19 -13.65
C PHE A 336 8.99 -12.15 -12.82
N GLN A 337 9.22 -12.14 -11.51
CA GLN A 337 8.33 -12.79 -10.56
C GLN A 337 7.99 -11.86 -9.38
N PHE A 338 6.69 -11.74 -9.10
CA PHE A 338 6.14 -11.06 -7.92
C PHE A 338 5.03 -11.93 -7.31
N HIS A 339 4.59 -11.65 -6.09
CA HIS A 339 3.50 -12.37 -5.40
C HIS A 339 2.29 -11.45 -5.16
N TYR A 340 1.09 -12.03 -5.11
CA TYR A 340 -0.14 -11.25 -4.98
C TYR A 340 -1.13 -11.87 -3.99
N TYR A 341 -1.28 -11.21 -2.84
CA TYR A 341 -2.17 -11.61 -1.74
C TYR A 341 -3.10 -10.45 -1.30
N SER A 342 -3.53 -9.63 -2.27
CA SER A 342 -4.39 -8.47 -2.05
C SER A 342 -5.87 -8.76 -2.40
N PRO A 343 -6.84 -8.13 -1.71
CA PRO A 343 -6.66 -7.29 -0.53
C PRO A 343 -6.42 -8.15 0.72
N TYR A 344 -5.45 -7.75 1.55
CA TYR A 344 -5.04 -8.46 2.77
C TYR A 344 -6.22 -8.77 3.71
N THR A 345 -7.19 -7.83 3.79
CA THR A 345 -8.46 -7.97 4.52
C THR A 345 -9.23 -9.24 4.16
N PHE A 346 -9.30 -9.59 2.88
CA PHE A 346 -10.02 -10.77 2.40
C PHE A 346 -9.16 -12.03 2.42
N ILE A 347 -7.93 -11.94 1.90
CA ILE A 347 -7.06 -13.10 1.70
C ILE A 347 -6.64 -13.77 3.01
N PHE A 348 -6.52 -13.01 4.10
CA PHE A 348 -6.17 -13.51 5.43
C PHE A 348 -7.31 -13.45 6.45
N ASP A 349 -8.55 -13.14 6.02
CA ASP A 349 -9.69 -12.79 6.90
C ASP A 349 -9.24 -11.81 7.99
N ALA A 350 -8.51 -10.77 7.55
CA ALA A 350 -7.96 -9.76 8.43
C ALA A 350 -9.04 -8.78 8.84
N TRP A 351 -9.17 -8.61 10.15
CA TRP A 351 -10.19 -7.79 10.79
C TRP A 351 -11.61 -8.08 10.26
N GLY A 352 -11.96 -9.35 9.99
CA GLY A 352 -13.30 -9.75 9.57
C GLY A 352 -13.70 -9.33 8.16
N GLY A 353 -12.72 -9.14 7.26
CA GLY A 353 -12.94 -8.91 5.83
C GLY A 353 -13.40 -10.17 5.10
N THR A 354 -14.55 -10.76 5.47
CA THR A 354 -14.96 -12.08 4.98
C THR A 354 -15.49 -12.11 3.53
N THR A 355 -15.58 -10.97 2.84
CA THR A 355 -16.24 -10.82 1.52
C THR A 355 -15.40 -10.02 0.52
N TRP A 356 -15.61 -10.29 -0.77
CA TRP A 356 -14.93 -9.65 -1.90
C TRP A 356 -15.82 -9.63 -3.14
N GLY A 357 -15.63 -8.64 -4.02
CA GLY A 357 -16.16 -8.62 -5.38
C GLY A 357 -17.09 -7.45 -5.67
N SER A 358 -16.96 -6.34 -4.94
CA SER A 358 -17.46 -5.03 -5.35
C SER A 358 -16.79 -4.59 -6.66
N ASP A 359 -17.29 -3.53 -7.28
CA ASP A 359 -16.64 -3.00 -8.49
C ASP A 359 -15.33 -2.27 -8.15
N ALA A 360 -15.22 -1.69 -6.94
CA ALA A 360 -13.96 -1.16 -6.41
C ALA A 360 -12.91 -2.27 -6.20
N ASP A 361 -13.28 -3.40 -5.59
CA ASP A 361 -12.38 -4.56 -5.41
C ASP A 361 -11.78 -5.06 -6.74
N LYS A 362 -12.61 -5.06 -7.79
CA LYS A 362 -12.22 -5.45 -9.15
C LYS A 362 -11.33 -4.41 -9.82
N ALA A 363 -11.66 -3.13 -9.66
CA ALA A 363 -10.87 -2.02 -10.18
C ALA A 363 -9.46 -2.04 -9.59
N THR A 364 -9.31 -2.10 -8.26
CA THR A 364 -8.00 -2.14 -7.58
C THR A 364 -7.14 -3.32 -8.04
N LEU A 365 -7.71 -4.53 -8.16
CA LEU A 365 -6.96 -5.70 -8.66
C LEU A 365 -6.48 -5.50 -10.11
N THR A 366 -7.31 -4.86 -10.94
CA THR A 366 -6.96 -4.54 -12.33
C THR A 366 -5.87 -3.47 -12.41
N GLU A 367 -5.98 -2.43 -11.58
CA GLU A 367 -5.03 -1.32 -11.47
C GLU A 367 -3.66 -1.81 -11.00
N ASP A 368 -3.60 -2.64 -9.96
CA ASP A 368 -2.36 -3.28 -9.47
C ASP A 368 -1.59 -4.00 -10.59
N PHE A 369 -2.32 -4.70 -11.48
CA PHE A 369 -1.72 -5.43 -12.59
C PHE A 369 -1.36 -4.48 -13.75
N GLN A 370 -2.14 -3.42 -13.97
CA GLN A 370 -1.90 -2.41 -15.00
C GLN A 370 -0.64 -1.58 -14.70
N LEU A 371 -0.47 -1.13 -13.46
CA LEU A 371 0.73 -0.40 -13.01
C LEU A 371 1.99 -1.26 -13.23
N PHE A 372 1.97 -2.51 -12.76
CA PHE A 372 3.09 -3.44 -12.96
C PHE A 372 3.35 -3.74 -14.45
N ALA A 373 2.30 -3.91 -15.27
CA ALA A 373 2.44 -4.16 -16.70
C ALA A 373 3.06 -2.99 -17.45
N GLY A 374 2.69 -1.74 -17.10
CA GLY A 374 3.19 -0.53 -17.73
C GLY A 374 4.72 -0.43 -17.66
N ASN A 375 5.27 -0.51 -16.45
CA ASN A 375 6.70 -0.30 -16.23
C ASN A 375 7.59 -1.47 -16.70
N PHE A 376 7.01 -2.66 -16.95
CA PHE A 376 7.74 -3.84 -17.43
C PHE A 376 7.28 -4.33 -18.81
N THR A 377 6.75 -3.42 -19.64
CA THR A 377 6.27 -3.70 -21.00
C THR A 377 7.25 -4.57 -21.81
N GLY A 378 6.75 -5.70 -22.30
CA GLY A 378 7.49 -6.65 -23.14
C GLY A 378 8.38 -7.65 -22.40
N ILE A 379 8.42 -7.61 -21.06
CA ILE A 379 9.11 -8.60 -20.24
C ILE A 379 8.08 -9.63 -19.73
N PRO A 380 8.33 -10.96 -19.86
CA PRO A 380 7.41 -11.96 -19.35
C PRO A 380 7.28 -11.89 -17.83
N THR A 381 6.05 -11.96 -17.32
CA THR A 381 5.74 -11.75 -15.89
C THR A 381 5.02 -12.96 -15.31
N LEU A 382 5.40 -13.32 -14.08
CA LEU A 382 4.85 -14.42 -13.31
C LEU A 382 4.37 -13.93 -11.93
N ILE A 383 3.13 -14.22 -11.59
CA ILE A 383 2.63 -14.20 -10.22
C ILE A 383 3.02 -15.54 -9.58
N GLY A 384 4.13 -15.56 -8.85
CA GLY A 384 4.73 -16.78 -8.30
C GLY A 384 3.90 -17.44 -7.19
N GLU A 385 3.09 -16.63 -6.51
CA GLU A 385 2.15 -17.06 -5.48
C GLU A 385 0.93 -16.14 -5.44
N TRP A 386 -0.23 -16.76 -5.29
CA TRP A 386 -1.51 -16.12 -4.97
C TRP A 386 -2.47 -17.21 -4.45
N GLN A 387 -3.45 -16.87 -3.62
CA GLN A 387 -4.61 -17.72 -3.37
C GLN A 387 -5.77 -16.96 -2.74
N ALA A 388 -6.95 -17.60 -2.68
CA ALA A 388 -7.98 -17.33 -1.69
C ALA A 388 -8.40 -18.67 -1.07
N THR A 389 -7.99 -18.94 0.18
CA THR A 389 -8.09 -20.28 0.80
C THR A 389 -9.53 -20.66 1.19
N PRO A 390 -9.99 -21.90 0.94
CA PRO A 390 -11.31 -22.35 1.34
C PRO A 390 -11.48 -22.61 2.84
N LEU A 391 -10.41 -22.54 3.65
CA LEU A 391 -10.47 -22.74 5.10
C LEU A 391 -11.39 -21.72 5.81
N PHE A 392 -11.32 -20.46 5.39
CA PHE A 392 -12.04 -19.36 6.05
C PHE A 392 -12.68 -18.33 5.11
N THR A 393 -12.22 -18.18 3.86
CA THR A 393 -12.89 -17.24 2.93
C THR A 393 -14.32 -17.70 2.63
N GLU A 394 -15.24 -16.76 2.46
CA GLU A 394 -16.63 -17.07 2.12
C GLU A 394 -16.70 -17.64 0.68
N PRO A 395 -17.36 -18.79 0.43
CA PRO A 395 -17.35 -19.46 -0.87
C PRO A 395 -17.73 -18.60 -2.07
N ALA A 396 -18.81 -17.81 -2.01
CA ALA A 396 -19.23 -16.99 -3.14
C ALA A 396 -18.24 -15.83 -3.41
N ALA A 397 -17.70 -15.18 -2.36
CA ALA A 397 -16.60 -14.22 -2.48
C ALA A 397 -15.33 -14.85 -3.07
N ARG A 398 -14.93 -16.05 -2.61
CA ARG A 398 -13.77 -16.79 -3.13
C ARG A 398 -13.94 -17.12 -4.61
N TRP A 399 -15.08 -17.67 -5.00
CA TRP A 399 -15.36 -18.02 -6.40
C TRP A 399 -15.36 -16.78 -7.32
N LYS A 400 -15.85 -15.63 -6.83
CA LYS A 400 -15.71 -14.34 -7.53
C LYS A 400 -14.24 -13.92 -7.66
N TYR A 401 -13.46 -14.00 -6.60
CA TYR A 401 -12.02 -13.67 -6.61
C TYR A 401 -11.24 -14.55 -7.58
N THR A 402 -11.40 -15.87 -7.51
CA THR A 402 -10.71 -16.84 -8.39
C THR A 402 -11.04 -16.60 -9.87
N ASP A 403 -12.31 -16.38 -10.23
CA ASP A 403 -12.71 -16.09 -11.62
C ASP A 403 -12.10 -14.79 -12.12
N TYR A 404 -12.18 -13.72 -11.33
CA TYR A 404 -11.73 -12.39 -11.73
C TYR A 404 -10.20 -12.28 -11.78
N PHE A 405 -9.50 -12.77 -10.76
CA PHE A 405 -8.04 -12.80 -10.71
C PHE A 405 -7.45 -13.50 -11.95
N VAL A 406 -7.96 -14.70 -12.28
CA VAL A 406 -7.41 -15.50 -13.40
C VAL A 406 -7.71 -14.85 -14.75
N LYS A 407 -8.88 -14.23 -14.93
CA LYS A 407 -9.21 -13.45 -16.14
C LYS A 407 -8.30 -12.22 -16.28
N THR A 408 -8.03 -11.52 -15.18
CA THR A 408 -7.20 -10.31 -15.17
C THR A 408 -5.72 -10.65 -15.41
N ALA A 409 -5.18 -11.68 -14.75
CA ALA A 409 -3.84 -12.20 -15.03
C ALA A 409 -3.69 -12.57 -16.52
N LYS A 410 -4.71 -13.23 -17.08
CA LYS A 410 -4.74 -13.57 -18.51
C LYS A 410 -4.79 -12.34 -19.42
N SER A 411 -5.52 -11.28 -19.09
CA SER A 411 -5.60 -10.08 -19.95
C SER A 411 -4.27 -9.34 -20.05
N PHE A 412 -3.47 -9.33 -18.98
CA PHE A 412 -2.10 -8.79 -18.99
C PHE A 412 -1.04 -9.81 -19.47
N GLY A 413 -1.43 -11.03 -19.84
CA GLY A 413 -0.52 -12.08 -20.27
C GLY A 413 0.38 -12.65 -19.17
N PHE A 414 0.02 -12.43 -17.90
CA PHE A 414 0.78 -12.88 -16.74
C PHE A 414 0.61 -14.38 -16.53
N ALA A 415 1.73 -15.05 -16.22
CA ALA A 415 1.70 -16.39 -15.66
C ALA A 415 1.24 -16.32 -14.19
N HIS A 416 0.59 -17.36 -13.66
CA HIS A 416 0.17 -17.42 -12.26
C HIS A 416 0.28 -18.84 -11.69
N ILE A 417 0.79 -18.95 -10.46
CA ILE A 417 0.95 -20.21 -9.73
C ILE A 417 0.17 -20.12 -8.42
N LEU A 418 -0.84 -20.97 -8.25
CA LEU A 418 -1.65 -21.04 -7.04
C LEU A 418 -0.78 -21.45 -5.84
N TRP A 419 -0.88 -20.76 -4.71
CA TRP A 419 -0.27 -21.20 -3.45
C TRP A 419 -1.12 -22.31 -2.80
N ASP A 420 -0.46 -23.38 -2.36
CA ASP A 420 -1.11 -24.48 -1.64
C ASP A 420 -0.15 -25.08 -0.60
N ASN A 421 -0.36 -24.71 0.66
CA ASN A 421 0.37 -25.25 1.79
C ASN A 421 -0.01 -26.70 2.16
N GLY A 422 -0.91 -27.36 1.42
CA GLY A 422 -1.40 -28.72 1.69
C GLY A 422 -2.52 -28.81 2.74
N LEU A 423 -2.97 -27.67 3.29
CA LEU A 423 -4.22 -27.51 4.03
C LEU A 423 -5.27 -26.72 3.22
N ASP A 424 -4.83 -25.95 2.21
CA ASP A 424 -5.69 -25.04 1.47
C ASP A 424 -6.45 -25.74 0.33
N PHE A 425 -5.80 -26.51 -0.55
CA PHE A 425 -6.48 -27.05 -1.75
C PHE A 425 -6.36 -28.56 -1.95
N LEU A 426 -5.16 -29.08 -2.19
CA LEU A 426 -4.96 -30.51 -2.45
C LEU A 426 -4.74 -31.26 -1.14
N ASN A 427 -5.72 -32.05 -0.74
CA ASN A 427 -5.55 -33.02 0.34
C ASN A 427 -4.61 -34.15 -0.13
N ARG A 428 -3.32 -34.00 0.17
CA ARG A 428 -2.24 -34.87 -0.33
C ARG A 428 -2.31 -36.31 0.20
N ALA A 429 -3.07 -36.55 1.27
CA ALA A 429 -3.28 -37.89 1.83
C ALA A 429 -4.34 -38.69 1.04
N THR A 430 -5.36 -38.02 0.50
CA THR A 430 -6.44 -38.64 -0.29
C THR A 430 -6.31 -38.42 -1.80
N ASN A 431 -5.46 -37.48 -2.23
CA ASN A 431 -5.39 -36.93 -3.59
C ASN A 431 -6.75 -36.38 -4.08
N THR A 432 -7.44 -35.64 -3.20
CA THR A 432 -8.70 -34.95 -3.53
C THR A 432 -8.57 -33.44 -3.29
N TRP A 433 -9.28 -32.65 -4.08
CA TRP A 433 -9.35 -31.19 -3.90
C TRP A 433 -10.49 -30.83 -2.95
N ASP A 434 -10.20 -30.05 -1.91
CA ASP A 434 -11.19 -29.68 -0.88
C ASP A 434 -12.18 -28.61 -1.38
N ASP A 435 -11.80 -27.80 -2.38
CA ASP A 435 -12.73 -26.96 -3.15
C ASP A 435 -12.61 -27.19 -4.68
N PRO A 436 -13.30 -28.22 -5.23
CA PRO A 436 -13.29 -28.50 -6.66
C PRO A 436 -14.06 -27.46 -7.49
N ILE A 437 -14.87 -26.59 -6.86
CA ILE A 437 -15.56 -25.49 -7.55
C ILE A 437 -14.56 -24.40 -7.90
N SER A 438 -13.71 -24.00 -6.94
CA SER A 438 -12.61 -23.06 -7.17
C SER A 438 -11.65 -23.56 -8.25
N MET A 439 -11.30 -24.86 -8.25
CA MET A 439 -10.45 -25.45 -9.30
C MET A 439 -11.13 -25.39 -10.67
N SER A 440 -12.37 -25.85 -10.78
CA SER A 440 -13.15 -25.79 -12.03
C SER A 440 -13.30 -24.36 -12.56
N ILE A 441 -13.55 -23.37 -11.70
CA ILE A 441 -13.59 -21.94 -12.05
C ILE A 441 -12.24 -21.48 -12.63
N LEU A 442 -11.13 -21.77 -11.94
CA LEU A 442 -9.77 -21.43 -12.35
C LEU A 442 -9.46 -21.96 -13.77
N PHE A 443 -9.72 -23.24 -14.05
CA PHE A 443 -9.45 -23.80 -15.38
C PHE A 443 -10.37 -23.26 -16.48
N ASN A 444 -11.61 -22.90 -16.17
CA ASN A 444 -12.51 -22.26 -17.12
C ASN A 444 -12.09 -20.81 -17.40
N ALA A 445 -11.75 -20.03 -16.37
CA ALA A 445 -11.25 -18.67 -16.48
C ALA A 445 -9.94 -18.60 -17.28
N ALA A 446 -8.99 -19.51 -17.01
CA ALA A 446 -7.75 -19.62 -17.77
C ALA A 446 -8.00 -19.92 -19.27
N LYS A 447 -9.03 -20.71 -19.59
CA LYS A 447 -9.48 -20.95 -20.98
C LYS A 447 -10.24 -19.76 -21.58
N GLY A 448 -10.67 -18.78 -20.78
CA GLY A 448 -11.49 -17.64 -21.22
C GLY A 448 -12.99 -17.97 -21.30
N VAL A 449 -13.44 -19.02 -20.62
CA VAL A 449 -14.84 -19.42 -20.54
C VAL A 449 -15.52 -18.65 -19.41
N SER A 450 -16.65 -18.00 -19.68
CA SER A 450 -17.44 -17.30 -18.67
C SER A 450 -18.08 -18.29 -17.69
N ASN A 451 -17.68 -18.21 -16.42
CA ASN A 451 -18.34 -18.90 -15.31
C ASN A 451 -19.56 -18.10 -14.83
N SER A 452 -20.67 -18.77 -14.51
CA SER A 452 -21.72 -18.20 -13.67
C SER A 452 -21.33 -18.35 -12.20
N LEU A 453 -21.56 -17.32 -11.40
CA LEU A 453 -21.03 -17.26 -10.03
C LEU A 453 -22.16 -17.03 -9.02
N ALA A 454 -22.06 -17.67 -7.86
CA ALA A 454 -22.88 -17.29 -6.71
C ALA A 454 -22.50 -15.87 -6.26
N ASP A 455 -23.49 -15.03 -5.97
CA ASP A 455 -23.22 -13.68 -5.48
C ASP A 455 -23.21 -13.59 -3.94
N SER A 456 -22.57 -12.57 -3.41
CA SER A 456 -22.41 -12.30 -1.97
C SER A 456 -22.30 -10.81 -1.71
N THR A 457 -22.59 -10.40 -0.47
CA THR A 457 -22.58 -8.99 -0.06
C THR A 457 -21.23 -8.32 -0.30
N THR A 458 -21.27 -7.15 -0.91
CA THR A 458 -20.12 -6.31 -1.27
C THR A 458 -20.13 -4.92 -0.59
N ASP A 459 -21.26 -4.53 0.00
CA ASP A 459 -21.40 -3.29 0.77
C ASP A 459 -20.67 -3.39 2.12
N LEU A 460 -19.66 -2.54 2.34
CA LEU A 460 -18.88 -2.49 3.57
C LEU A 460 -19.62 -1.84 4.75
N LEU A 461 -20.66 -1.04 4.50
CA LEU A 461 -21.44 -0.35 5.53
C LEU A 461 -22.57 -1.21 6.11
N THR A 462 -22.87 -2.34 5.49
CA THR A 462 -23.88 -3.28 5.97
C THR A 462 -23.58 -3.78 7.39
N THR A 463 -24.64 -4.19 8.09
CA THR A 463 -24.55 -4.91 9.36
C THR A 463 -24.80 -6.42 9.21
N SER A 464 -25.04 -6.90 7.98
CA SER A 464 -25.26 -8.32 7.68
C SER A 464 -24.84 -8.70 6.26
N GLN A 465 -24.13 -9.82 6.15
CA GLN A 465 -23.80 -10.45 4.86
C GLN A 465 -24.84 -11.52 4.46
N ASN A 466 -24.97 -11.67 3.14
CA ASN A 466 -25.62 -12.77 2.45
C ASN A 466 -24.61 -13.46 1.52
N SER A 467 -24.82 -14.74 1.25
CA SER A 467 -24.02 -15.57 0.33
C SER A 467 -24.96 -16.50 -0.41
N SER A 468 -24.85 -16.56 -1.73
CA SER A 468 -25.72 -17.36 -2.60
C SER A 468 -25.20 -18.77 -2.84
N ALA A 469 -24.04 -19.09 -2.26
CA ALA A 469 -23.61 -20.46 -2.01
C ALA A 469 -24.47 -21.14 -0.93
N ASN A 470 -25.29 -20.38 -0.17
CA ASN A 470 -26.09 -20.90 0.94
C ASN A 470 -27.52 -20.33 0.97
N LEU A 471 -28.51 -21.20 1.20
CA LEU A 471 -29.91 -20.82 1.43
C LEU A 471 -30.28 -21.13 2.88
N PHE A 472 -30.45 -20.09 3.71
CA PHE A 472 -30.71 -20.26 5.15
C PHE A 472 -32.20 -20.22 5.51
N HIS A 473 -32.64 -21.20 6.30
CA HIS A 473 -33.94 -21.22 6.97
C HIS A 473 -33.77 -21.49 8.46
N LYS A 474 -34.50 -20.75 9.31
CA LYS A 474 -34.36 -20.86 10.77
C LYS A 474 -35.41 -21.83 11.34
N VAL A 475 -34.99 -22.72 12.23
CA VAL A 475 -35.89 -23.67 12.92
C VAL A 475 -37.01 -22.91 13.62
N GLY A 476 -38.24 -23.33 13.37
CA GLY A 476 -39.47 -22.77 13.94
C GLY A 476 -40.09 -21.63 13.13
N ASP A 477 -39.41 -21.08 12.12
CA ASP A 477 -39.99 -20.06 11.25
C ASP A 477 -40.86 -20.72 10.17
N ALA A 478 -41.83 -19.98 9.62
CA ALA A 478 -42.70 -20.50 8.57
C ALA A 478 -41.90 -20.79 7.28
N VAL A 479 -42.15 -21.95 6.68
CA VAL A 479 -41.57 -22.30 5.37
C VAL A 479 -42.31 -21.52 4.29
N ILE A 480 -41.57 -20.66 3.58
CA ILE A 480 -42.01 -19.83 2.46
C ILE A 480 -41.08 -20.05 1.26
N ALA A 481 -41.43 -19.53 0.08
CA ALA A 481 -40.48 -19.45 -1.03
C ALA A 481 -39.29 -18.55 -0.66
N GLN A 482 -38.08 -18.90 -1.12
CA GLN A 482 -36.85 -18.18 -0.81
C GLN A 482 -35.99 -18.03 -2.07
N SER A 483 -35.22 -16.95 -2.16
CA SER A 483 -34.42 -16.61 -3.33
C SER A 483 -32.97 -16.24 -2.99
N VAL A 484 -32.06 -16.46 -3.94
CA VAL A 484 -30.65 -16.04 -3.89
C VAL A 484 -30.17 -15.49 -5.25
N PRO A 485 -29.33 -14.44 -5.28
CA PRO A 485 -28.79 -13.88 -6.52
C PRO A 485 -27.60 -14.68 -7.10
N TYR A 486 -27.53 -14.76 -8.43
CA TYR A 486 -26.41 -15.35 -9.17
C TYR A 486 -25.96 -14.40 -10.29
N LEU A 487 -24.66 -14.22 -10.44
CA LEU A 487 -24.06 -13.54 -11.59
C LEU A 487 -24.06 -14.52 -12.77
N LEU A 488 -24.99 -14.34 -13.71
CA LEU A 488 -25.16 -15.24 -14.85
C LEU A 488 -24.05 -15.13 -15.90
N ASN A 489 -23.40 -13.97 -16.02
CA ASN A 489 -22.25 -13.74 -16.91
C ASN A 489 -22.47 -14.22 -18.37
N GLY A 490 -23.68 -14.01 -18.90
CA GLY A 490 -24.09 -14.40 -20.25
C GLY A 490 -24.62 -15.84 -20.40
N ASN A 491 -24.57 -16.65 -19.35
CA ASN A 491 -25.06 -18.04 -19.36
C ASN A 491 -26.51 -18.17 -18.90
N THR A 492 -27.12 -19.33 -19.16
CA THR A 492 -28.43 -19.72 -18.62
C THR A 492 -28.31 -20.93 -17.69
N LEU A 493 -29.15 -21.00 -16.65
CA LEU A 493 -29.24 -22.18 -15.79
C LEU A 493 -29.90 -23.33 -16.57
N SER A 494 -29.20 -24.46 -16.70
CA SER A 494 -29.64 -25.62 -17.46
C SER A 494 -30.30 -26.70 -16.60
N SER A 495 -29.76 -26.97 -15.40
CA SER A 495 -30.38 -27.90 -14.44
C SER A 495 -29.89 -27.70 -13.01
N ILE A 496 -30.67 -28.16 -12.04
CA ILE A 496 -30.24 -28.34 -10.64
C ILE A 496 -30.35 -29.82 -10.27
N LYS A 497 -29.32 -30.38 -9.64
CA LYS A 497 -29.28 -31.77 -9.16
C LYS A 497 -28.99 -31.84 -7.66
N THR A 498 -29.50 -32.86 -6.98
CA THR A 498 -29.09 -33.19 -5.61
C THR A 498 -27.72 -33.89 -5.62
N SER A 499 -27.10 -34.01 -4.44
CA SER A 499 -25.89 -34.83 -4.23
C SER A 499 -26.05 -36.32 -4.62
N ALA A 500 -27.28 -36.83 -4.71
CA ALA A 500 -27.57 -38.18 -5.22
C ALA A 500 -27.67 -38.25 -6.76
N GLY A 501 -27.43 -37.14 -7.47
CA GLY A 501 -27.54 -37.04 -8.94
C GLY A 501 -28.96 -36.81 -9.47
N THR A 502 -29.98 -36.85 -8.61
CA THR A 502 -31.39 -36.64 -9.01
C THR A 502 -31.62 -35.20 -9.45
N THR A 503 -32.15 -35.02 -10.66
CA THR A 503 -32.51 -33.69 -11.19
C THR A 503 -33.80 -33.18 -10.53
N LEU A 504 -33.79 -31.93 -10.06
CA LEU A 504 -34.98 -31.29 -9.49
C LEU A 504 -36.01 -31.01 -10.60
N ALA A 505 -37.29 -31.17 -10.28
CA ALA A 505 -38.37 -30.80 -11.19
C ALA A 505 -38.34 -29.29 -11.48
N THR A 506 -38.65 -28.90 -12.72
CA THR A 506 -38.70 -27.48 -13.14
C THR A 506 -39.79 -26.67 -12.45
N THR A 507 -40.72 -27.32 -11.73
CA THR A 507 -41.71 -26.68 -10.86
C THR A 507 -41.21 -26.43 -9.43
N SER A 508 -40.02 -26.93 -9.07
CA SER A 508 -39.42 -26.74 -7.74
C SER A 508 -38.63 -25.43 -7.61
N TYR A 509 -38.25 -24.81 -8.72
CA TYR A 509 -37.46 -23.58 -8.75
C TYR A 509 -37.73 -22.76 -10.03
N SER A 510 -37.37 -21.48 -10.00
CA SER A 510 -37.31 -20.60 -11.17
C SER A 510 -36.10 -19.67 -11.06
N ILE A 511 -35.57 -19.20 -12.19
CA ILE A 511 -34.52 -18.17 -12.20
C ILE A 511 -34.95 -17.02 -13.11
N SER A 512 -34.76 -15.77 -12.67
CA SER A 512 -35.02 -14.59 -13.49
C SER A 512 -33.88 -14.34 -14.49
N SER A 513 -34.13 -13.50 -15.50
CA SER A 513 -33.09 -12.99 -16.40
C SER A 513 -31.99 -12.19 -15.66
N ALA A 514 -32.32 -11.60 -14.51
CA ALA A 514 -31.39 -10.94 -13.60
C ALA A 514 -30.67 -11.91 -12.64
N GLY A 515 -30.77 -13.24 -12.85
CA GLY A 515 -30.06 -14.25 -12.07
C GLY A 515 -30.62 -14.53 -10.68
N VAL A 516 -31.82 -14.06 -10.35
CA VAL A 516 -32.45 -14.35 -9.04
C VAL A 516 -33.05 -15.75 -9.06
N LEU A 517 -32.37 -16.72 -8.45
CA LEU A 517 -32.82 -18.10 -8.30
C LEU A 517 -33.78 -18.21 -7.11
N THR A 518 -35.01 -18.63 -7.37
CA THR A 518 -36.07 -18.80 -6.36
C THR A 518 -36.47 -20.27 -6.24
N PHE A 519 -36.46 -20.80 -5.02
CA PHE A 519 -37.00 -22.12 -4.70
C PHE A 519 -38.44 -22.00 -4.20
N THR A 520 -39.33 -22.86 -4.68
CA THR A 520 -40.76 -22.78 -4.31
C THR A 520 -40.99 -23.28 -2.88
N GLN A 521 -41.99 -22.71 -2.21
CA GLN A 521 -42.40 -23.14 -0.86
C GLN A 521 -42.68 -24.65 -0.80
N ALA A 522 -43.33 -25.20 -1.84
CA ALA A 522 -43.65 -26.62 -1.91
C ALA A 522 -42.40 -27.51 -1.92
N TYR A 523 -41.32 -27.10 -2.62
CA TYR A 523 -40.05 -27.81 -2.58
C TYR A 523 -39.35 -27.67 -1.23
N LEU A 524 -39.25 -26.44 -0.70
CA LEU A 524 -38.58 -26.20 0.59
C LEU A 524 -39.30 -26.89 1.76
N ALA A 525 -40.62 -27.07 1.69
CA ALA A 525 -41.40 -27.83 2.68
C ALA A 525 -41.13 -29.35 2.67
N THR A 526 -40.43 -29.89 1.66
CA THR A 526 -39.92 -31.27 1.69
C THR A 526 -38.60 -31.40 2.46
N LEU A 527 -37.88 -30.29 2.68
CA LEU A 527 -36.59 -30.22 3.37
C LEU A 527 -36.72 -29.67 4.79
N TYR A 528 -37.71 -28.80 5.02
CA TYR A 528 -37.92 -28.08 6.28
C TYR A 528 -39.27 -28.42 6.91
N SER A 529 -39.27 -28.53 8.24
CA SER A 529 -40.45 -28.52 9.08
C SER A 529 -40.13 -27.78 10.39
N SER A 530 -41.16 -27.51 11.20
CA SER A 530 -41.00 -26.89 12.53
C SER A 530 -40.17 -27.72 13.51
N THR A 531 -39.97 -29.03 13.24
CA THR A 531 -39.19 -29.96 14.08
C THR A 531 -37.96 -30.53 13.40
N THR A 532 -37.70 -30.22 12.12
CA THR A 532 -36.50 -30.71 11.42
C THR A 532 -35.24 -30.17 12.11
N ALA A 533 -34.30 -31.07 12.38
CA ALA A 533 -33.07 -30.73 13.09
C ALA A 533 -32.17 -29.78 12.25
N PRO A 534 -31.39 -28.89 12.87
CA PRO A 534 -30.42 -28.04 12.17
C PRO A 534 -29.37 -28.79 11.32
N GLY A 535 -28.60 -28.04 10.53
CA GLY A 535 -27.53 -28.51 9.65
C GLY A 535 -27.85 -28.34 8.17
N ILE A 536 -26.98 -28.84 7.29
CA ILE A 536 -27.22 -28.90 5.84
C ILE A 536 -28.34 -29.91 5.56
N LYS A 537 -29.37 -29.51 4.83
CA LYS A 537 -30.53 -30.34 4.45
C LYS A 537 -30.39 -30.89 3.03
N ALA A 538 -29.79 -30.12 2.13
CA ALA A 538 -29.43 -30.56 0.79
C ALA A 538 -28.19 -29.80 0.29
N THR A 539 -27.35 -30.48 -0.47
CA THR A 539 -26.33 -29.85 -1.32
C THR A 539 -26.76 -30.01 -2.76
N LEU A 540 -26.86 -28.90 -3.48
CA LEU A 540 -27.37 -28.82 -4.84
C LEU A 540 -26.24 -28.41 -5.79
N THR A 541 -26.12 -29.14 -6.89
CA THR A 541 -25.24 -28.81 -8.01
C THR A 541 -26.05 -28.08 -9.07
N LEU A 542 -25.62 -26.87 -9.42
CA LEU A 542 -26.22 -26.04 -10.45
C LEU A 542 -25.35 -26.14 -11.72
N THR A 543 -25.95 -26.56 -12.83
CA THR A 543 -25.29 -26.63 -14.14
C THR A 543 -25.81 -25.51 -15.03
N PHE A 544 -24.90 -24.71 -15.58
CA PHE A 544 -25.20 -23.62 -16.52
C PHE A 544 -24.88 -24.05 -17.96
N SER A 545 -25.22 -23.20 -18.94
CA SER A 545 -24.98 -23.45 -20.37
C SER A 545 -23.50 -23.54 -20.75
N ALA A 546 -22.62 -22.89 -20.00
CA ALA A 546 -21.16 -22.97 -20.12
C ALA A 546 -20.48 -22.66 -18.77
N GLY A 547 -19.16 -22.82 -18.74
CA GLY A 547 -18.32 -22.58 -17.56
C GLY A 547 -18.44 -23.67 -16.49
N SER A 548 -17.97 -23.34 -15.29
CA SER A 548 -18.04 -24.21 -14.12
C SER A 548 -19.49 -24.47 -13.69
N LEU A 549 -19.74 -25.68 -13.17
CA LEU A 549 -20.87 -25.90 -12.28
C LEU A 549 -20.69 -25.10 -10.98
N SER A 550 -21.79 -24.75 -10.31
CA SER A 550 -21.79 -24.11 -9.00
C SER A 550 -22.44 -25.03 -7.96
N GLN A 551 -22.22 -24.74 -6.67
CA GLN A 551 -22.83 -25.46 -5.55
C GLN A 551 -23.66 -24.50 -4.68
N LEU A 552 -24.83 -24.96 -4.24
CA LEU A 552 -25.67 -24.29 -3.25
C LEU A 552 -26.01 -25.25 -2.11
N GLN A 553 -25.81 -24.83 -0.86
CA GLN A 553 -26.21 -25.59 0.32
C GLN A 553 -27.51 -25.03 0.90
N ILE A 554 -28.53 -25.89 1.04
CA ILE A 554 -29.78 -25.56 1.73
C ILE A 554 -29.57 -25.89 3.21
N VAL A 555 -29.58 -24.87 4.08
CA VAL A 555 -29.17 -24.96 5.48
C VAL A 555 -30.34 -24.62 6.40
N GLN A 556 -30.69 -25.55 7.28
CA GLN A 556 -31.56 -25.25 8.41
C GLN A 556 -30.71 -24.88 9.63
N TRP A 557 -31.03 -23.78 10.33
CA TRP A 557 -30.19 -23.30 11.44
C TRP A 557 -30.99 -22.95 12.70
N ALA A 558 -30.33 -23.10 13.84
CA ALA A 558 -30.75 -22.58 15.14
C ALA A 558 -29.58 -21.83 15.79
N THR A 559 -29.80 -21.22 16.97
CA THR A 559 -28.74 -20.45 17.63
C THR A 559 -27.65 -21.40 18.17
N PRO A 560 -26.36 -21.23 17.79
CA PRO A 560 -25.26 -22.04 18.29
C PRO A 560 -25.19 -22.05 19.82
N THR A 561 -24.76 -23.17 20.40
CA THR A 561 -24.51 -23.28 21.84
C THR A 561 -23.05 -23.63 22.13
N LEU A 562 -22.55 -23.10 23.24
CA LEU A 562 -21.22 -23.35 23.78
C LEU A 562 -21.41 -24.09 25.10
N SER A 563 -20.63 -25.15 25.33
CA SER A 563 -20.64 -25.88 26.61
C SER A 563 -20.06 -25.03 27.75
N GLN A 564 -19.11 -24.15 27.43
CA GLN A 564 -18.44 -23.25 28.35
C GLN A 564 -18.32 -21.85 27.73
N THR A 565 -18.64 -20.82 28.50
CA THR A 565 -18.63 -19.40 28.06
C THR A 565 -17.68 -18.52 28.87
N SER A 566 -16.95 -19.09 29.83
CA SER A 566 -15.97 -18.40 30.66
C SER A 566 -14.70 -19.23 30.80
N PHE A 567 -13.55 -18.65 30.49
CA PHE A 567 -12.23 -19.29 30.60
C PHE A 567 -11.26 -18.41 31.40
N SER A 568 -10.29 -19.03 32.08
CA SER A 568 -9.35 -18.33 32.95
C SER A 568 -8.08 -19.17 33.18
N LYS A 569 -6.99 -18.89 32.43
CA LYS A 569 -5.61 -19.37 32.68
C LYS A 569 -4.69 -19.00 31.51
N GLN A 570 -3.54 -18.35 31.76
CA GLN A 570 -2.42 -18.37 30.80
C GLN A 570 -2.08 -19.82 30.44
N SER A 571 -2.46 -20.25 29.23
CA SER A 571 -2.21 -21.59 28.73
C SER A 571 -1.01 -21.54 27.80
N THR A 572 -0.07 -22.46 28.01
CA THR A 572 1.10 -22.68 27.14
C THR A 572 0.78 -23.58 25.94
N THR A 573 -0.48 -23.96 25.79
CA THR A 573 -1.05 -24.71 24.66
C THR A 573 -2.31 -24.02 24.18
N ASP A 574 -2.67 -24.26 22.92
CA ASP A 574 -3.88 -23.73 22.30
C ASP A 574 -5.16 -24.02 23.12
N LEU A 575 -6.12 -23.11 23.06
CA LEU A 575 -7.42 -23.24 23.71
C LEU A 575 -8.50 -23.57 22.68
N THR A 576 -8.99 -24.81 22.68
CA THR A 576 -10.18 -25.19 21.91
C THR A 576 -11.46 -24.93 22.72
N ILE A 577 -12.41 -24.24 22.09
CA ILE A 577 -13.74 -23.90 22.62
C ILE A 577 -14.77 -24.70 21.80
N PRO A 578 -15.37 -25.78 22.34
CA PRO A 578 -16.33 -26.58 21.61
C PRO A 578 -17.60 -25.81 21.24
N ILE A 579 -18.04 -25.93 19.99
CA ILE A 579 -19.25 -25.26 19.47
C ILE A 579 -20.22 -26.30 18.93
N ASN A 580 -21.45 -26.32 19.47
CA ASN A 580 -22.58 -26.90 18.77
C ASN A 580 -23.13 -25.84 17.81
N TYR A 581 -22.69 -25.87 16.56
CA TYR A 581 -22.98 -24.85 15.55
C TYR A 581 -24.48 -24.74 15.21
N ALA A 582 -25.22 -25.84 15.28
CA ALA A 582 -26.65 -25.88 14.91
C ALA A 582 -26.94 -25.21 13.54
N GLY A 583 -26.13 -25.50 12.52
CA GLY A 583 -26.13 -24.84 11.22
C GLY A 583 -24.90 -25.25 10.41
N LEU A 584 -24.26 -24.31 9.71
CA LEU A 584 -22.94 -24.53 9.10
C LEU A 584 -21.84 -24.60 10.19
N PRO A 585 -20.87 -25.53 10.08
CA PRO A 585 -19.83 -25.74 11.10
C PRO A 585 -18.62 -24.81 10.93
N GLN A 586 -18.85 -23.50 10.75
CA GLN A 586 -17.80 -22.51 10.47
C GLN A 586 -18.05 -21.21 11.26
N VAL A 587 -17.03 -20.70 11.95
CA VAL A 587 -16.98 -19.32 12.46
C VAL A 587 -16.53 -18.42 11.31
N ALA A 588 -17.24 -17.32 11.09
CA ALA A 588 -16.94 -16.35 10.04
C ALA A 588 -15.97 -15.27 10.48
N ALA A 589 -16.09 -14.79 11.73
CA ALA A 589 -15.17 -13.82 12.29
C ALA A 589 -15.20 -13.85 13.83
N VAL A 590 -14.14 -13.35 14.46
CA VAL A 590 -14.05 -13.17 15.92
C VAL A 590 -13.84 -11.70 16.25
N LYS A 591 -14.87 -11.04 16.81
CA LYS A 591 -14.75 -9.67 17.35
C LYS A 591 -14.22 -9.72 18.78
N ALA A 592 -13.10 -9.06 19.06
CA ALA A 592 -12.40 -9.09 20.33
C ALA A 592 -12.37 -7.69 20.98
N LEU A 593 -13.03 -7.57 22.14
CA LEU A 593 -13.06 -6.35 22.94
C LEU A 593 -12.57 -6.62 24.35
N ASN A 594 -12.08 -5.60 25.03
CA ASN A 594 -11.95 -5.61 26.48
C ASN A 594 -13.33 -5.50 27.15
N ALA A 595 -13.42 -5.83 28.43
CA ALA A 595 -14.69 -5.82 29.16
C ALA A 595 -15.33 -4.42 29.31
N ASP A 596 -14.54 -3.36 29.14
CA ASP A 596 -14.98 -1.95 29.09
C ASP A 596 -15.50 -1.53 27.69
N GLY A 597 -15.36 -2.39 26.67
CA GLY A 597 -15.75 -2.12 25.29
C GLY A 597 -14.64 -1.54 24.41
N SER A 598 -13.43 -1.30 24.95
CA SER A 598 -12.27 -0.90 24.15
C SER A 598 -11.74 -2.05 23.28
N TYR A 599 -10.98 -1.71 22.24
CA TYR A 599 -10.48 -2.67 21.25
C TYR A 599 -9.32 -3.45 21.88
N MET A 600 -9.31 -4.78 21.71
CA MET A 600 -8.39 -5.61 22.51
C MET A 600 -6.92 -5.45 22.11
N VAL A 601 -6.65 -5.39 20.80
CA VAL A 601 -5.30 -5.23 20.24
C VAL A 601 -5.08 -3.75 19.95
N SER A 602 -4.08 -3.14 20.59
CA SER A 602 -3.78 -1.71 20.42
C SER A 602 -3.38 -1.35 18.99
N GLY A 603 -2.68 -2.25 18.29
CA GLY A 603 -2.34 -2.11 16.88
C GLY A 603 -3.55 -2.18 15.93
N ASP A 604 -4.68 -2.76 16.36
CA ASP A 604 -5.92 -2.85 15.57
C ASP A 604 -6.94 -1.76 15.96
N ALA A 605 -6.57 -0.79 16.81
CA ALA A 605 -7.50 0.24 17.28
C ALA A 605 -8.03 1.13 16.14
N TRP A 606 -7.26 1.29 15.06
CA TRP A 606 -7.66 2.01 13.85
C TRP A 606 -8.81 1.31 13.09
N THR A 607 -9.05 0.02 13.32
CA THR A 607 -10.17 -0.71 12.67
C THR A 607 -11.54 -0.14 13.04
N VAL A 608 -11.62 0.81 13.99
CA VAL A 608 -12.82 1.62 14.26
C VAL A 608 -13.33 2.38 13.02
N TYR A 609 -12.43 2.73 12.09
CA TYR A 609 -12.77 3.41 10.84
C TYR A 609 -13.24 2.46 9.73
N LEU A 610 -13.10 1.14 9.91
CA LEU A 610 -13.64 0.15 8.98
C LEU A 610 -15.16 -0.03 9.15
N GLY A 611 -15.77 -0.74 8.20
CA GLY A 611 -17.20 -1.04 8.20
C GLY A 611 -17.69 -1.81 9.45
N PRO A 612 -19.00 -1.79 9.76
CA PRO A 612 -19.55 -2.40 10.99
C PRO A 612 -19.25 -3.90 11.18
N LEU A 613 -19.00 -4.62 10.08
CA LEU A 613 -18.60 -6.02 10.08
C LEU A 613 -17.11 -6.27 10.35
N GLN A 614 -16.26 -5.24 10.25
CA GLN A 614 -14.81 -5.37 10.42
C GLN A 614 -14.26 -4.80 11.75
N GLN A 615 -14.89 -3.74 12.28
CA GLN A 615 -14.48 -3.08 13.52
C GLN A 615 -14.12 -4.04 14.67
N ALA A 616 -12.91 -3.98 15.22
CA ALA A 616 -12.41 -4.80 16.33
C ALA A 616 -12.47 -6.33 16.12
N ARG A 617 -12.37 -6.84 14.88
CA ARG A 617 -12.16 -8.27 14.63
C ARG A 617 -10.66 -8.58 14.61
N TRP A 618 -10.30 -9.81 14.97
CA TRP A 618 -8.95 -10.32 14.75
C TRP A 618 -8.81 -10.94 13.36
N THR A 619 -7.59 -10.85 12.82
CA THR A 619 -7.12 -11.67 11.71
C THR A 619 -7.10 -13.16 12.05
N TYR A 620 -7.44 -14.00 11.08
CA TYR A 620 -7.30 -15.45 11.18
C TYR A 620 -5.85 -15.83 11.53
N GLY A 621 -5.65 -16.92 12.27
CA GLY A 621 -4.36 -17.30 12.87
C GLY A 621 -4.17 -16.77 14.31
N SER A 622 -4.73 -15.60 14.65
CA SER A 622 -4.98 -15.25 16.08
C SER A 622 -6.13 -16.07 16.68
N TRP A 623 -6.97 -16.61 15.80
CA TRP A 623 -7.98 -17.62 16.03
C TRP A 623 -8.08 -18.52 14.80
N THR A 624 -8.51 -19.76 14.97
CA THR A 624 -8.83 -20.70 13.88
C THR A 624 -10.14 -21.41 14.18
N SER A 625 -10.74 -22.04 13.17
CA SER A 625 -12.04 -22.72 13.32
C SER A 625 -12.03 -24.09 12.66
N SER A 626 -12.79 -25.02 13.24
CA SER A 626 -13.04 -26.35 12.68
C SER A 626 -14.45 -26.82 13.04
N SER A 627 -14.85 -27.99 12.53
CA SER A 627 -16.10 -28.65 12.91
C SER A 627 -16.21 -28.98 14.41
N ALA A 628 -15.08 -29.07 15.13
CA ALA A 628 -15.04 -29.25 16.59
C ALA A 628 -15.32 -27.95 17.37
N GLY A 629 -15.04 -26.78 16.78
CA GLY A 629 -15.25 -25.48 17.40
C GLY A 629 -14.20 -24.44 17.01
N LEU A 630 -14.05 -23.42 17.85
CA LEU A 630 -13.05 -22.35 17.71
C LEU A 630 -11.79 -22.72 18.48
N THR A 631 -10.61 -22.55 17.89
CA THR A 631 -9.33 -22.63 18.59
C THR A 631 -8.71 -21.23 18.70
N ILE A 632 -8.21 -20.86 19.88
CA ILE A 632 -7.34 -19.70 20.06
C ILE A 632 -5.91 -20.23 20.24
N PRO A 633 -5.01 -20.05 19.25
CA PRO A 633 -3.63 -20.49 19.37
C PRO A 633 -2.87 -19.76 20.49
N VAL A 634 -1.72 -20.30 20.91
CA VAL A 634 -0.85 -19.66 21.93
C VAL A 634 -0.51 -18.20 21.62
N ALA A 635 -0.38 -17.82 20.34
CA ALA A 635 -0.19 -16.42 19.94
C ALA A 635 -1.39 -15.53 20.31
N GLY A 636 -2.62 -15.95 19.98
CA GLY A 636 -3.85 -15.27 20.38
C GLY A 636 -4.04 -15.24 21.90
N LEU A 637 -3.72 -16.33 22.60
CA LEU A 637 -3.73 -16.37 24.07
C LEU A 637 -2.71 -15.42 24.70
N THR A 638 -1.57 -15.21 24.05
CA THR A 638 -0.55 -14.23 24.46
C THR A 638 -1.09 -12.81 24.29
N ALA A 639 -1.74 -12.50 23.16
CA ALA A 639 -2.38 -11.21 22.92
C ALA A 639 -3.51 -10.90 23.91
N ILE A 640 -4.36 -11.89 24.25
CA ILE A 640 -5.35 -11.79 25.33
C ILE A 640 -4.63 -11.45 26.64
N SER A 641 -3.61 -12.23 27.00
CA SER A 641 -2.91 -12.11 28.28
C SER A 641 -2.17 -10.77 28.44
N SER A 642 -1.63 -10.20 27.35
CA SER A 642 -0.91 -8.93 27.40
C SER A 642 -1.79 -7.73 27.77
N THR A 643 -3.12 -7.85 27.65
CA THR A 643 -4.04 -6.78 28.07
C THR A 643 -4.10 -6.60 29.60
N GLY A 644 -3.82 -7.64 30.38
CA GLY A 644 -4.01 -7.65 31.83
C GLY A 644 -5.47 -7.49 32.29
N GLN A 645 -6.45 -7.60 31.38
CA GLN A 645 -7.87 -7.35 31.64
C GLN A 645 -8.75 -8.59 31.42
N THR A 646 -10.06 -8.43 31.61
CA THR A 646 -11.06 -9.39 31.13
C THR A 646 -11.41 -9.04 29.69
N ASN A 647 -11.38 -10.01 28.79
CA ASN A 647 -11.69 -9.81 27.37
C ASN A 647 -12.99 -10.55 26.98
N ILE A 648 -13.65 -10.07 25.94
CA ILE A 648 -14.91 -10.58 25.42
C ILE A 648 -14.71 -10.90 23.94
N LEU A 649 -14.67 -12.20 23.63
CA LEU A 649 -14.63 -12.70 22.26
C LEU A 649 -16.06 -12.94 21.80
N THR A 650 -16.44 -12.32 20.68
CA THR A 650 -17.77 -12.46 20.08
C THR A 650 -17.64 -13.23 18.78
N LEU A 651 -18.22 -14.43 18.75
CA LEU A 651 -18.17 -15.34 17.62
C LEU A 651 -19.29 -14.98 16.64
N GLU A 652 -18.91 -14.74 15.39
CA GLU A 652 -19.79 -14.40 14.29
C GLU A 652 -19.79 -15.54 13.25
N TYR A 653 -20.88 -15.69 12.49
CA TYR A 653 -21.14 -16.89 11.68
C TYR A 653 -21.75 -16.48 10.34
N ASN A 654 -21.42 -17.20 9.27
CA ASN A 654 -21.95 -16.98 7.91
C ASN A 654 -23.46 -17.27 7.86
N ARG A 655 -24.27 -16.24 8.14
CA ARG A 655 -25.74 -16.18 8.05
C ARG A 655 -26.18 -14.71 8.12
N PRO A 656 -27.45 -14.35 7.81
CA PRO A 656 -27.96 -12.99 8.04
C PRO A 656 -27.79 -12.57 9.52
N PHE A 657 -26.88 -11.61 9.77
CA PHE A 657 -26.32 -11.29 11.09
C PHE A 657 -27.34 -10.67 12.04
N THR A 658 -28.15 -11.48 12.72
CA THR A 658 -29.13 -11.00 13.71
C THR A 658 -28.85 -11.42 15.16
N LYS A 659 -27.98 -12.43 15.41
CA LYS A 659 -27.63 -12.88 16.78
C LYS A 659 -26.18 -13.33 16.91
N LYS A 660 -25.47 -12.70 17.87
CA LYS A 660 -24.07 -12.93 18.24
C LYS A 660 -23.94 -13.76 19.52
N LYS A 661 -22.84 -14.49 19.72
CA LYS A 661 -22.54 -15.21 20.98
C LYS A 661 -21.22 -14.70 21.58
N ARG A 662 -21.18 -14.52 22.90
CA ARG A 662 -20.04 -13.98 23.64
C ARG A 662 -19.39 -15.06 24.51
N VAL A 663 -18.07 -15.16 24.44
CA VAL A 663 -17.20 -15.84 25.41
C VAL A 663 -16.51 -14.77 26.23
N ARG A 664 -16.44 -14.96 27.56
CA ARG A 664 -15.65 -14.13 28.47
C ARG A 664 -14.35 -14.84 28.81
N TYR A 665 -13.25 -14.08 28.85
CA TYR A 665 -11.97 -14.57 29.29
C TYR A 665 -11.49 -13.71 30.46
N THR A 666 -11.24 -14.31 31.62
CA THR A 666 -10.99 -13.58 32.88
C THR A 666 -9.56 -13.82 33.37
N HIS A 667 -8.79 -12.74 33.56
CA HIS A 667 -7.46 -12.81 34.15
C HIS A 667 -7.54 -13.18 35.65
N ALA A 668 -6.78 -14.20 36.07
CA ALA A 668 -6.73 -14.64 37.47
C ALA A 668 -5.75 -13.76 38.27
N GLY A 669 -6.28 -12.77 39.02
CA GLY A 669 -5.47 -11.88 39.84
C GLY A 669 -6.27 -11.22 40.96
N ARG A 670 -6.19 -11.81 42.17
CA ARG A 670 -6.85 -11.40 43.43
C ARG A 670 -8.38 -11.32 43.38
N GLU A 671 -9.00 -12.37 43.90
CA GLU A 671 -10.30 -12.22 44.56
C GLU A 671 -10.21 -11.17 45.66
N ASN A 672 -11.24 -10.33 45.79
CA ASN A 672 -11.57 -9.71 47.06
C ASN A 672 -13.08 -9.85 47.28
N SER A 673 -13.44 -10.59 48.32
CA SER A 673 -14.81 -11.02 48.56
C SER A 673 -15.62 -9.95 49.30
N SER A 674 -16.68 -9.46 48.68
CA SER A 674 -17.74 -8.74 49.40
C SER A 674 -19.12 -9.04 48.81
N LYS A 675 -20.03 -9.46 49.69
CA LYS A 675 -21.44 -9.74 49.38
C LYS A 675 -22.14 -8.47 48.91
N LEU A 676 -23.11 -8.58 48.01
CA LEU A 676 -24.30 -7.72 48.02
C LEU A 676 -25.49 -8.40 47.35
N SER A 677 -26.56 -8.55 48.11
CA SER A 677 -27.82 -9.18 47.71
C SER A 677 -28.80 -8.17 47.11
N GLY A 678 -29.32 -8.46 45.92
CA GLY A 678 -30.64 -8.09 45.40
C GLY A 678 -31.14 -6.64 45.50
N ARG A 679 -31.39 -6.01 44.34
CA ARG A 679 -32.59 -5.17 44.13
C ARG A 679 -32.95 -5.03 42.63
N LYS A 680 -34.19 -4.60 42.38
CA LYS A 680 -34.83 -4.55 41.06
C LYS A 680 -34.41 -3.32 40.24
N SER A 681 -34.47 -3.48 38.92
CA SER A 681 -34.69 -2.47 37.87
C SER A 681 -35.04 -1.02 38.31
N SER A 682 -34.20 -0.06 37.92
CA SER A 682 -34.63 1.18 37.24
C SER A 682 -33.44 1.95 36.62
N ARG A 683 -33.74 2.66 35.51
CA ARG A 683 -33.00 3.77 34.85
C ARG A 683 -31.46 3.73 34.79
N LEU A 684 -30.95 3.63 33.55
CA LEU A 684 -29.59 4.01 33.20
C LEU A 684 -29.44 5.54 33.15
N THR A 685 -28.58 6.07 34.01
CA THR A 685 -27.81 7.30 33.78
C THR A 685 -26.35 6.97 34.08
N PRO A 686 -25.39 7.38 33.24
CA PRO A 686 -24.00 6.92 33.38
C PRO A 686 -23.33 7.59 34.58
N PHE A 687 -22.58 6.79 35.36
CA PHE A 687 -21.65 7.30 36.35
C PHE A 687 -20.23 6.90 35.97
N ILE A 688 -19.32 7.87 36.04
CA ILE A 688 -17.93 7.78 35.57
C ILE A 688 -17.03 7.14 36.67
N VAL A 689 -15.83 6.69 36.24
CA VAL A 689 -14.59 6.35 36.98
C VAL A 689 -14.19 4.87 36.80
N GLY A 690 -13.01 4.53 36.27
CA GLY A 690 -12.01 5.41 35.66
C GLY A 690 -10.70 4.73 35.19
N ASN A 691 -10.04 5.37 34.21
CA ASN A 691 -8.61 5.40 33.90
C ASN A 691 -7.74 4.12 34.03
N PHE A 692 -7.53 3.43 32.91
CA PHE A 692 -6.19 2.94 32.55
C PHE A 692 -5.53 3.93 31.58
N HIS A 693 -4.20 4.05 31.65
CA HIS A 693 -3.47 5.11 30.94
C HIS A 693 -3.48 4.92 29.43
N SER A 694 -4.20 5.79 28.72
CA SER A 694 -4.00 6.02 27.29
C SER A 694 -2.54 6.36 26.98
N SER A 695 -2.08 5.96 25.79
CA SER A 695 -0.78 6.37 25.24
C SER A 695 -0.67 7.89 25.18
N ARG A 696 0.55 8.41 25.06
CA ARG A 696 0.81 9.86 25.01
C ARG A 696 0.01 10.52 23.88
N TYR A 697 0.08 9.93 22.69
CA TYR A 697 -0.73 10.27 21.53
C TYR A 697 -2.24 10.17 21.80
N GLU A 698 -2.75 9.07 22.37
CA GLU A 698 -4.20 8.96 22.66
C GLU A 698 -4.71 9.95 23.71
N LYS A 699 -3.85 10.41 24.63
CA LYS A 699 -4.20 11.52 25.55
C LYS A 699 -4.26 12.85 24.82
N PHE A 700 -3.24 13.12 24.01
CA PHE A 700 -3.14 14.30 23.16
C PHE A 700 -4.34 14.39 22.19
N ARG A 701 -4.58 13.37 21.37
CA ARG A 701 -5.66 13.30 20.38
C ARG A 701 -7.04 13.46 21.00
N LYS A 702 -7.33 12.77 22.11
CA LYS A 702 -8.63 12.91 22.81
C LYS A 702 -8.80 14.28 23.46
N CYS A 703 -7.73 14.85 24.00
CA CYS A 703 -7.74 16.22 24.50
C CYS A 703 -8.03 17.20 23.35
N ALA A 704 -7.31 17.09 22.23
CA ALA A 704 -7.45 17.97 21.07
C ALA A 704 -8.89 17.95 20.51
N ILE A 705 -9.44 16.76 20.23
CA ILE A 705 -10.82 16.58 19.79
C ILE A 705 -11.81 17.17 20.81
N ASN A 706 -11.68 16.83 22.09
CA ASN A 706 -12.64 17.29 23.10
C ASN A 706 -12.60 18.80 23.29
N THR A 707 -11.41 19.40 23.39
CA THR A 707 -11.24 20.85 23.55
C THR A 707 -11.78 21.62 22.34
N PHE A 708 -11.61 21.07 21.13
CA PHE A 708 -12.17 21.63 19.91
C PHE A 708 -13.69 21.52 19.85
N LEU A 709 -14.28 20.37 20.21
CA LEU A 709 -15.72 20.20 20.28
C LEU A 709 -16.38 21.03 21.42
N GLU A 710 -15.65 21.29 22.52
CA GLU A 710 -16.09 22.14 23.64
C GLU A 710 -16.31 23.61 23.23
N THR A 711 -15.76 24.05 22.09
CA THR A 711 -16.07 25.38 21.52
C THR A 711 -17.54 25.54 21.08
N GLY A 712 -18.24 24.43 20.83
CA GLY A 712 -19.56 24.40 20.21
C GLY A 712 -19.55 24.55 18.68
N LEU A 713 -18.37 24.69 18.05
CA LEU A 713 -18.18 24.88 16.61
C LEU A 713 -19.03 26.02 15.97
N PRO A 714 -19.20 27.20 16.61
CA PRO A 714 -20.16 28.23 16.18
C PRO A 714 -19.92 28.80 14.78
N TRP A 715 -18.69 28.71 14.26
CA TRP A 715 -18.37 29.13 12.89
C TRP A 715 -19.07 28.29 11.82
N LEU A 716 -19.46 27.03 12.13
CA LEU A 716 -20.20 26.17 11.21
C LEU A 716 -21.68 26.57 11.06
N GLU A 717 -22.24 27.36 11.98
CA GLU A 717 -23.68 27.70 11.98
C GLU A 717 -24.13 28.48 10.73
N THR A 718 -23.21 29.18 10.07
CA THR A 718 -23.49 30.01 8.89
C THR A 718 -23.11 29.35 7.56
N ALA A 719 -22.46 28.18 7.60
CA ALA A 719 -22.02 27.46 6.41
C ALA A 719 -23.05 26.40 5.98
N SER A 720 -23.35 26.37 4.69
CA SER A 720 -24.24 25.41 4.05
C SER A 720 -23.73 25.10 2.65
N PRO A 721 -24.04 23.93 2.06
CA PRO A 721 -23.73 23.67 0.66
C PRO A 721 -24.32 24.74 -0.28
N ILE A 722 -23.61 25.02 -1.37
CA ILE A 722 -24.03 25.97 -2.41
C ILE A 722 -25.31 25.46 -3.08
N SER A 723 -26.32 26.31 -3.22
CA SER A 723 -27.63 25.93 -3.80
C SER A 723 -27.61 25.93 -5.34
N ILE A 724 -28.59 25.27 -5.95
CA ILE A 724 -28.74 25.19 -7.42
C ILE A 724 -28.89 26.59 -8.02
N GLU A 725 -29.67 27.44 -7.37
CA GLU A 725 -29.91 28.83 -7.76
C GLU A 725 -28.60 29.64 -7.76
N GLU A 726 -27.68 29.36 -6.83
CA GLU A 726 -26.39 30.02 -6.82
C GLU A 726 -25.47 29.53 -7.96
N PHE A 727 -25.50 28.24 -8.31
CA PHE A 727 -24.81 27.74 -9.51
C PHE A 727 -25.34 28.38 -10.79
N VAL A 728 -26.67 28.56 -10.92
CA VAL A 728 -27.30 29.31 -12.01
C VAL A 728 -26.82 30.77 -12.01
N GLN A 729 -26.79 31.45 -10.85
CA GLN A 729 -26.30 32.82 -10.74
C GLN A 729 -24.83 32.97 -11.13
N ARG A 730 -23.95 32.01 -10.79
CA ARG A 730 -22.54 32.02 -11.22
C ARG A 730 -22.40 31.96 -12.73
N ARG A 731 -23.16 31.07 -13.38
CA ARG A 731 -23.21 30.96 -14.85
C ARG A 731 -23.76 32.25 -15.47
N ASN A 732 -24.83 32.84 -14.92
CA ASN A 732 -25.37 34.11 -15.42
C ASN A 732 -24.41 35.29 -15.23
N LYS A 733 -23.67 35.39 -14.11
CA LYS A 733 -22.58 36.37 -13.93
C LYS A 733 -21.49 36.20 -14.99
N LEU A 734 -21.15 34.96 -15.35
CA LEU A 734 -20.22 34.66 -16.44
C LEU A 734 -20.76 35.10 -17.81
N ALA A 735 -22.04 34.91 -18.10
CA ALA A 735 -22.67 35.40 -19.32
C ALA A 735 -22.62 36.94 -19.44
N VAL A 736 -22.89 37.66 -18.35
CA VAL A 736 -22.73 39.13 -18.29
C VAL A 736 -21.25 39.54 -18.45
N ALA A 737 -20.32 38.80 -17.86
CA ALA A 737 -18.89 39.08 -18.01
C ALA A 737 -18.38 38.87 -19.45
N LEU A 738 -18.89 37.84 -20.14
CA LEU A 738 -18.63 37.57 -21.56
C LEU A 738 -19.13 38.71 -22.46
N GLU A 739 -20.32 39.26 -22.17
CA GLU A 739 -20.87 40.44 -22.86
C GLU A 739 -19.98 41.67 -22.67
N ILE A 740 -19.53 41.95 -21.43
CA ILE A 740 -18.63 43.08 -21.12
C ILE A 740 -17.28 42.95 -21.83
N ASP A 741 -16.72 41.74 -21.87
CA ASP A 741 -15.40 41.48 -22.49
C ASP A 741 -15.48 41.25 -24.02
N GLY A 742 -16.67 41.33 -24.62
CA GLY A 742 -16.89 41.13 -26.06
C GLY A 742 -16.40 39.76 -26.54
N THR A 743 -16.85 38.70 -25.86
CA THR A 743 -16.48 37.30 -26.09
C THR A 743 -17.75 36.44 -26.16
N ASP A 744 -17.85 35.51 -27.10
CA ASP A 744 -19.08 34.75 -27.38
C ASP A 744 -19.37 33.63 -26.36
N ALA A 745 -18.31 32.99 -25.84
CA ALA A 745 -18.42 31.98 -24.78
C ALA A 745 -17.15 31.80 -23.95
N PHE A 746 -17.31 31.14 -22.81
CA PHE A 746 -16.25 30.56 -22.01
C PHE A 746 -16.25 29.04 -22.17
N ILE A 747 -15.08 28.44 -22.41
CA ILE A 747 -14.90 26.99 -22.57
C ILE A 747 -13.96 26.45 -21.49
N VAL A 748 -14.35 25.34 -20.86
CA VAL A 748 -13.61 24.74 -19.75
C VAL A 748 -13.66 23.21 -19.77
N GLU A 749 -12.52 22.59 -19.48
CA GLU A 749 -12.36 21.15 -19.24
C GLU A 749 -12.62 20.79 -17.76
N PRO A 750 -12.91 19.52 -17.44
CA PRO A 750 -13.09 19.08 -16.06
C PRO A 750 -11.93 19.45 -15.14
N GLY A 751 -12.27 19.90 -13.93
CA GLY A 751 -11.35 20.50 -12.97
C GLY A 751 -12.03 21.61 -12.16
N TYR A 752 -11.26 22.36 -11.37
CA TYR A 752 -11.82 23.31 -10.39
C TYR A 752 -12.74 24.38 -10.97
N THR A 753 -12.47 24.91 -12.17
CA THR A 753 -13.38 25.89 -12.81
C THR A 753 -14.66 25.22 -13.31
N PHE A 754 -14.59 23.97 -13.75
CA PHE A 754 -15.77 23.18 -14.12
C PHE A 754 -16.63 22.90 -12.87
N GLN A 755 -16.02 22.43 -11.78
CA GLN A 755 -16.66 22.21 -10.49
C GLN A 755 -17.37 23.48 -10.00
N TYR A 756 -16.73 24.65 -10.12
CA TYR A 756 -17.29 25.94 -9.72
C TYR A 756 -18.62 26.30 -10.41
N TYR A 757 -18.83 25.87 -11.66
CA TYR A 757 -20.02 26.18 -12.46
C TYR A 757 -21.01 25.02 -12.62
N ALA A 758 -20.62 23.77 -12.38
CA ALA A 758 -21.47 22.57 -12.61
C ALA A 758 -21.59 21.60 -11.42
N ASN A 759 -20.84 21.83 -10.34
CA ASN A 759 -20.82 21.00 -9.12
C ASN A 759 -20.34 19.54 -9.30
N ILE A 760 -19.42 19.27 -10.23
CA ILE A 760 -18.75 17.95 -10.30
C ILE A 760 -17.52 17.96 -9.38
N SER A 761 -17.62 17.34 -8.21
CA SER A 761 -16.54 17.25 -7.22
C SER A 761 -15.81 15.90 -7.26
N GLN A 762 -14.47 15.93 -7.30
CA GLN A 762 -13.55 14.78 -7.30
C GLN A 762 -13.54 13.90 -6.02
N MET A 763 -14.46 14.09 -5.06
CA MET A 763 -14.25 13.59 -3.69
C MET A 763 -14.62 12.12 -3.44
N ASP A 764 -15.77 11.61 -3.93
CA ASP A 764 -16.31 10.33 -3.43
C ASP A 764 -16.58 9.23 -4.47
N ARG A 765 -16.65 9.58 -5.77
CA ARG A 765 -16.89 8.69 -6.93
C ARG A 765 -16.29 9.35 -8.17
N GLU A 766 -15.84 8.57 -9.17
CA GLU A 766 -15.24 9.06 -10.42
C GLU A 766 -15.85 10.37 -10.92
N ALA A 767 -15.22 11.50 -10.57
CA ALA A 767 -15.47 12.75 -11.26
C ALA A 767 -14.64 12.70 -12.53
N TRP A 768 -15.29 12.97 -13.66
CA TRP A 768 -14.65 12.97 -14.96
C TRP A 768 -13.37 13.83 -14.93
N GLU A 769 -12.21 13.23 -15.19
CA GLU A 769 -10.92 13.94 -15.19
C GLU A 769 -10.54 14.37 -16.62
N PRO A 770 -9.48 15.18 -16.82
CA PRO A 770 -8.95 15.45 -18.17
C PRO A 770 -8.40 14.18 -18.88
N GLU A 771 -9.30 13.37 -19.45
CA GLU A 771 -9.05 12.16 -20.26
C GLU A 771 -8.49 12.50 -21.66
N GLU A 772 -8.04 11.53 -22.45
CA GLU A 772 -7.51 11.78 -23.81
C GLU A 772 -8.57 12.33 -24.79
N ARG A 773 -9.86 12.20 -24.46
CA ARG A 773 -10.99 12.69 -25.26
C ARG A 773 -11.48 14.07 -24.80
N PRO A 774 -11.80 15.00 -25.71
CA PRO A 774 -12.45 16.26 -25.35
C PRO A 774 -13.86 16.04 -24.76
N PHE A 775 -13.98 16.26 -23.45
CA PHE A 775 -15.23 16.58 -22.76
C PHE A 775 -15.16 18.04 -22.30
N LEU A 776 -15.99 18.92 -22.88
CA LEU A 776 -15.92 20.36 -22.65
C LEU A 776 -17.27 20.90 -22.15
N MET A 777 -17.25 21.85 -21.23
CA MET A 777 -18.39 22.70 -20.92
C MET A 777 -18.22 24.05 -21.62
N ILE A 778 -19.25 24.46 -22.36
CA ILE A 778 -19.32 25.70 -23.11
C ILE A 778 -20.43 26.56 -22.51
N ILE A 779 -20.07 27.70 -21.93
CA ILE A 779 -21.00 28.66 -21.34
C ILE A 779 -21.07 29.89 -22.25
N MET A 780 -22.17 30.01 -22.99
CA MET A 780 -22.46 31.11 -23.91
C MET A 780 -23.33 32.17 -23.24
N LEU A 781 -23.22 33.42 -23.70
CA LEU A 781 -24.22 34.44 -23.40
C LEU A 781 -25.48 34.25 -24.26
N ARG A 782 -26.65 34.47 -23.64
CA ARG A 782 -27.97 34.53 -24.26
C ARG A 782 -28.75 35.70 -23.65
N PHE A 783 -29.37 36.52 -24.48
CA PHE A 783 -30.35 37.50 -24.02
C PHE A 783 -31.71 36.80 -23.82
N ASP A 784 -32.26 36.82 -22.61
CA ASP A 784 -33.62 36.35 -22.36
C ASP A 784 -34.61 37.49 -22.58
N THR A 785 -35.44 37.34 -23.62
CA THR A 785 -36.46 38.32 -24.00
C THR A 785 -37.59 38.45 -22.97
N ASN A 786 -37.78 37.47 -22.08
CA ASN A 786 -38.83 37.51 -21.07
C ASN A 786 -38.41 38.29 -19.82
N SER A 787 -37.19 38.08 -19.32
CA SER A 787 -36.63 38.83 -18.18
C SER A 787 -35.92 40.13 -18.56
N SER A 788 -35.60 40.33 -19.85
CA SER A 788 -34.73 41.42 -20.34
C SER A 788 -33.34 41.43 -19.69
N GLN A 789 -32.79 40.23 -19.40
CA GLN A 789 -31.48 40.05 -18.79
C GLN A 789 -30.60 39.11 -19.63
N THR A 790 -29.29 39.32 -19.53
CA THR A 790 -28.29 38.39 -20.06
C THR A 790 -28.13 37.20 -19.11
N VAL A 791 -28.38 36.00 -19.63
CA VAL A 791 -28.32 34.72 -18.92
C VAL A 791 -27.38 33.76 -19.63
N ALA A 792 -26.93 32.72 -18.93
CA ALA A 792 -26.10 31.69 -19.52
C ALA A 792 -26.92 30.65 -20.30
N LYS A 793 -26.46 30.29 -21.50
CA LYS A 793 -26.79 29.03 -22.15
C LYS A 793 -25.58 28.11 -22.02
N THR A 794 -25.73 26.99 -21.30
CA THR A 794 -24.65 26.01 -21.14
C THR A 794 -24.90 24.81 -22.04
N THR A 795 -23.86 24.39 -22.76
CA THR A 795 -23.85 23.21 -23.63
C THR A 795 -22.57 22.42 -23.35
N PHE A 796 -22.63 21.10 -23.44
CA PHE A 796 -21.48 20.21 -23.27
C PHE A 796 -21.08 19.60 -24.61
N LEU A 797 -19.78 19.44 -24.87
CA LEU A 797 -19.26 18.62 -25.97
C LEU A 797 -18.76 17.31 -25.37
N ALA A 798 -19.23 16.16 -25.85
CA ALA A 798 -18.85 14.84 -25.30
C ALA A 798 -18.76 13.76 -26.39
N PRO A 799 -17.95 12.69 -26.20
CA PRO A 799 -18.00 11.51 -27.06
C PRO A 799 -19.40 10.89 -27.05
N ASN A 800 -19.92 10.49 -28.22
CA ASN A 800 -21.29 10.00 -28.34
C ASN A 800 -21.59 8.77 -27.46
N PHE A 801 -20.61 7.87 -27.31
CA PHE A 801 -20.73 6.69 -26.47
C PHE A 801 -20.75 6.99 -24.95
N GLU A 802 -20.33 8.19 -24.54
CA GLU A 802 -20.29 8.63 -23.14
C GLU A 802 -21.45 9.56 -22.74
N GLU A 803 -22.37 9.90 -23.66
CA GLU A 803 -23.50 10.80 -23.35
C GLU A 803 -24.30 10.35 -22.11
N GLY A 804 -24.48 9.03 -21.97
CA GLY A 804 -25.10 8.43 -20.79
C GLY A 804 -24.32 8.68 -19.50
N ARG A 805 -22.98 8.60 -19.52
CA ARG A 805 -22.11 8.90 -18.37
C ARG A 805 -22.24 10.37 -17.99
N VAL A 806 -22.20 11.29 -18.96
CA VAL A 806 -22.38 12.74 -18.74
C VAL A 806 -23.70 13.04 -18.03
N ARG A 807 -24.81 12.42 -18.46
CA ARG A 807 -26.14 12.60 -17.84
C ARG A 807 -26.24 12.04 -16.42
N MET A 808 -25.35 11.14 -16.01
CA MET A 808 -25.31 10.57 -14.66
C MET A 808 -24.43 11.37 -13.66
N LEU A 809 -23.70 12.39 -14.10
CA LEU A 809 -22.77 13.17 -13.25
C LEU A 809 -23.46 14.03 -12.16
N GLY A 810 -24.79 14.06 -12.07
CA GLY A 810 -25.52 14.76 -11.00
C GLY A 810 -25.34 16.28 -11.00
N MET A 811 -24.93 16.86 -12.14
CA MET A 811 -24.65 18.29 -12.27
C MET A 811 -25.87 19.17 -11.94
N LEU A 812 -25.62 20.29 -11.25
CA LEU A 812 -26.69 21.17 -10.78
C LEU A 812 -27.16 22.15 -11.86
N PHE A 813 -28.17 21.72 -12.63
CA PHE A 813 -28.90 22.49 -13.63
C PHE A 813 -30.41 22.41 -13.38
N GLU A 814 -31.15 23.46 -13.75
CA GLU A 814 -32.62 23.52 -13.66
C GLU A 814 -33.30 22.86 -14.88
N GLU A 815 -32.61 22.82 -16.02
CA GLU A 815 -33.05 22.24 -17.28
C GLU A 815 -32.21 21.00 -17.64
N ASP A 816 -32.74 20.14 -18.52
CA ASP A 816 -32.00 18.98 -19.06
C ASP A 816 -30.72 19.42 -19.80
N LEU A 817 -29.66 18.62 -19.64
CA LEU A 817 -28.35 18.92 -20.23
C LEU A 817 -28.42 18.98 -21.77
N SER A 818 -28.05 20.13 -22.33
CA SER A 818 -27.73 20.32 -23.75
C SER A 818 -26.36 19.71 -24.03
N ILE A 819 -26.32 18.62 -24.79
CA ILE A 819 -25.08 17.90 -25.14
C ILE A 819 -24.97 17.84 -26.67
N VAL A 820 -23.81 18.28 -27.18
CA VAL A 820 -23.34 18.06 -28.55
C VAL A 820 -22.45 16.83 -28.52
N THR A 821 -22.88 15.76 -29.17
CA THR A 821 -22.09 14.52 -29.24
C THR A 821 -21.22 14.48 -30.49
N TRP A 822 -20.04 13.88 -30.38
CA TRP A 822 -19.14 13.60 -31.52
C TRP A 822 -18.77 12.12 -31.54
N GLU A 823 -18.69 11.53 -32.74
CA GLU A 823 -18.24 10.15 -32.92
C GLU A 823 -16.71 10.07 -32.90
N GLU A 824 -16.13 8.96 -32.40
CA GLU A 824 -14.66 8.79 -32.22
C GLU A 824 -13.81 9.07 -33.49
N HIS A 825 -14.42 8.99 -34.68
CA HIS A 825 -13.78 9.23 -35.98
C HIS A 825 -14.03 10.65 -36.55
N TRP A 826 -14.74 11.50 -35.81
CA TRP A 826 -14.98 12.91 -36.15
C TRP A 826 -13.96 13.81 -35.47
N ASN A 827 -13.82 15.02 -35.98
CA ASN A 827 -13.10 16.08 -35.29
C ASN A 827 -14.08 16.75 -34.28
N PRO A 828 -13.80 16.71 -32.97
CA PRO A 828 -14.70 17.27 -31.95
C PRO A 828 -14.85 18.79 -32.07
N TYR A 829 -13.81 19.50 -32.49
CA TYR A 829 -13.80 20.97 -32.56
C TYR A 829 -14.62 21.47 -33.76
N SER A 830 -14.54 20.81 -34.92
CA SER A 830 -15.43 21.11 -36.04
C SER A 830 -16.87 20.75 -35.73
N THR A 831 -17.13 19.64 -35.03
CA THR A 831 -18.47 19.25 -34.57
C THR A 831 -19.07 20.32 -33.64
N LEU A 832 -18.27 20.89 -32.74
CA LEU A 832 -18.66 22.01 -31.90
C LEU A 832 -18.97 23.28 -32.73
N LEU A 833 -18.13 23.62 -33.71
CA LEU A 833 -18.34 24.77 -34.60
C LEU A 833 -19.63 24.63 -35.43
N ASP A 834 -19.86 23.46 -36.03
CA ASP A 834 -21.08 23.16 -36.78
C ASP A 834 -22.33 23.31 -35.90
N SER A 835 -22.29 22.80 -34.66
CA SER A 835 -23.39 22.96 -33.69
C SER A 835 -23.68 24.43 -33.36
N TRP A 836 -22.67 25.30 -33.45
CA TRP A 836 -22.78 26.73 -33.22
C TRP A 836 -23.47 27.47 -34.38
N HIS A 837 -23.15 27.07 -35.61
CA HIS A 837 -23.77 27.61 -36.82
C HIS A 837 -25.22 27.13 -37.01
N MET A 838 -25.56 25.93 -36.52
CA MET A 838 -26.91 25.36 -36.57
C MET A 838 -27.82 25.82 -35.42
N ALA A 839 -27.34 26.62 -34.48
CA ALA A 839 -28.12 27.09 -33.35
C ALA A 839 -29.11 28.22 -33.75
N GLU A 840 -30.40 27.91 -33.75
CA GLU A 840 -31.47 28.87 -34.06
C GLU A 840 -31.41 30.14 -33.16
N GLY A 841 -31.63 31.31 -33.77
CA GLY A 841 -31.89 32.56 -33.04
C GLY A 841 -30.72 33.54 -32.86
N ARG A 842 -29.63 33.44 -33.64
CA ARG A 842 -28.61 34.52 -33.74
C ARG A 842 -28.61 35.15 -35.15
N ASP A 843 -29.17 36.35 -35.28
CA ASP A 843 -29.16 37.12 -36.55
C ASP A 843 -27.76 37.65 -36.94
N HIS A 844 -26.75 37.50 -36.08
CA HIS A 844 -25.34 37.68 -36.38
C HIS A 844 -24.56 36.48 -35.82
N ILE A 845 -24.16 35.55 -36.68
CA ILE A 845 -23.19 34.51 -36.36
C ILE A 845 -21.82 34.99 -36.85
N PRO A 846 -20.83 35.20 -35.98
CA PRO A 846 -19.47 35.47 -36.41
C PRO A 846 -18.94 34.31 -37.26
N THR A 847 -18.23 34.60 -38.36
CA THR A 847 -17.55 33.58 -39.17
C THR A 847 -16.38 32.90 -38.44
N LYS A 848 -16.08 33.36 -37.22
CA LYS A 848 -14.98 32.95 -36.34
C LYS A 848 -15.39 33.26 -34.90
N PRO A 849 -16.01 32.34 -34.16
CA PRO A 849 -16.47 32.60 -32.79
C PRO A 849 -15.30 32.88 -31.85
N LYS A 850 -15.45 33.90 -31.02
CA LYS A 850 -14.44 34.34 -30.06
C LYS A 850 -14.67 33.69 -28.72
N VAL A 851 -13.79 32.79 -28.31
CA VAL A 851 -13.97 31.95 -27.12
C VAL A 851 -12.83 32.16 -26.14
N MET A 852 -13.17 32.38 -24.87
CA MET A 852 -12.18 32.45 -23.80
C MET A 852 -12.08 31.11 -23.10
N VAL A 853 -10.86 30.68 -22.77
CA VAL A 853 -10.60 29.36 -22.19
C VAL A 853 -10.04 29.47 -20.78
N ASP A 854 -10.31 28.45 -19.94
CA ASP A 854 -9.71 28.38 -18.61
C ASP A 854 -8.18 28.27 -18.68
N LYS A 855 -7.48 28.86 -17.70
CA LYS A 855 -6.01 28.89 -17.65
C LYS A 855 -5.38 27.49 -17.48
N GLU A 856 -6.14 26.51 -17.00
CA GLU A 856 -5.70 25.13 -16.74
C GLU A 856 -6.13 24.17 -17.88
N MET A 857 -6.82 24.68 -18.91
CA MET A 857 -7.23 23.89 -20.08
C MET A 857 -6.02 23.45 -20.91
N ARG A 858 -6.02 22.19 -21.36
CA ARG A 858 -4.84 21.56 -21.97
C ARG A 858 -4.52 22.14 -23.34
N ASP A 859 -3.23 22.32 -23.62
CA ASP A 859 -2.71 22.97 -24.84
C ASP A 859 -3.28 22.38 -26.15
N PHE A 860 -3.44 21.05 -26.22
CA PHE A 860 -3.95 20.42 -27.44
C PHE A 860 -5.44 20.74 -27.71
N ILE A 861 -6.23 21.05 -26.68
CA ILE A 861 -7.63 21.50 -26.80
C ILE A 861 -7.64 22.95 -27.28
N GLN A 862 -6.78 23.81 -26.70
CA GLN A 862 -6.64 25.21 -27.13
C GLN A 862 -6.23 25.31 -28.60
N ARG A 863 -5.23 24.52 -29.01
CA ARG A 863 -4.81 24.43 -30.42
C ARG A 863 -5.88 23.81 -31.30
N GLY A 864 -6.54 22.74 -30.85
CA GLY A 864 -7.64 22.11 -31.57
C GLY A 864 -8.79 23.08 -31.90
N LEU A 865 -9.19 23.91 -30.94
CA LEU A 865 -10.15 25.00 -31.18
C LEU A 865 -9.59 26.03 -32.18
N GLY A 866 -8.37 26.53 -31.98
CA GLY A 866 -7.76 27.55 -32.84
C GLY A 866 -7.53 27.11 -34.29
N GLU A 867 -7.21 25.83 -34.49
CA GLU A 867 -7.04 25.17 -35.79
C GLU A 867 -8.40 24.95 -36.51
N ASN A 868 -9.52 24.95 -35.77
CA ASN A 868 -10.88 24.80 -36.28
C ASN A 868 -11.66 26.12 -36.16
N GLU A 869 -11.07 27.18 -36.68
CA GLU A 869 -11.65 28.51 -36.89
C GLU A 869 -12.17 29.29 -35.66
N PHE A 870 -11.97 28.82 -34.41
CA PHE A 870 -12.22 29.64 -33.21
C PHE A 870 -11.13 30.71 -33.01
N GLU A 871 -11.50 31.89 -32.50
CA GLU A 871 -10.55 32.87 -31.94
C GLU A 871 -10.41 32.60 -30.44
N VAL A 872 -9.34 31.90 -30.07
CA VAL A 872 -9.09 31.44 -28.70
C VAL A 872 -8.36 32.52 -27.90
N LEU A 873 -8.98 32.97 -26.80
CA LEU A 873 -8.42 33.91 -25.83
C LEU A 873 -8.06 33.20 -24.52
N GLY A 874 -6.90 33.51 -23.94
CA GLY A 874 -6.61 33.14 -22.57
C GLY A 874 -7.49 33.89 -21.55
N LEU A 875 -7.72 33.28 -20.39
CA LEU A 875 -8.52 33.83 -19.29
C LEU A 875 -8.09 35.26 -18.89
N ALA A 876 -8.96 36.23 -19.13
CA ALA A 876 -8.70 37.65 -18.90
C ALA A 876 -9.97 38.42 -18.46
N GLY A 877 -9.83 39.74 -18.31
CA GLY A 877 -10.98 40.65 -18.24
C GLY A 877 -11.92 40.44 -17.05
N SER A 878 -13.19 40.67 -17.32
CA SER A 878 -14.34 40.46 -16.43
C SER A 878 -14.62 38.98 -16.19
N VAL A 879 -14.43 38.14 -17.21
CA VAL A 879 -14.62 36.68 -17.14
C VAL A 879 -13.73 36.07 -16.04
N LYS A 880 -12.45 36.47 -15.99
CA LYS A 880 -11.51 36.10 -14.92
C LYS A 880 -12.03 36.48 -13.53
N ARG A 881 -12.66 37.66 -13.39
CA ARG A 881 -13.13 38.18 -12.09
C ARG A 881 -14.31 37.41 -11.50
N VAL A 882 -15.10 36.69 -12.31
CA VAL A 882 -16.30 35.97 -11.83
C VAL A 882 -15.97 34.96 -10.73
N ARG A 883 -14.94 34.10 -10.93
CA ARG A 883 -14.49 33.15 -9.90
C ARG A 883 -13.67 33.81 -8.79
N GLN A 884 -13.02 34.95 -9.06
CA GLN A 884 -12.27 35.71 -8.04
C GLN A 884 -13.22 36.34 -7.00
N THR A 885 -14.40 36.80 -7.42
CA THR A 885 -15.40 37.48 -6.59
C THR A 885 -16.39 36.50 -5.96
N LYS A 886 -16.25 36.28 -4.65
CA LYS A 886 -17.02 35.30 -3.87
C LYS A 886 -18.46 35.76 -3.58
N THR A 887 -19.41 34.83 -3.64
CA THR A 887 -20.76 35.06 -3.10
C THR A 887 -20.78 35.07 -1.56
N VAL A 888 -21.90 35.47 -0.95
CA VAL A 888 -22.11 35.35 0.50
C VAL A 888 -22.07 33.88 0.94
N GLY A 889 -22.59 32.95 0.14
CA GLY A 889 -22.52 31.51 0.38
C GLY A 889 -21.07 31.03 0.44
N GLU A 890 -20.28 31.33 -0.61
CA GLU A 890 -18.85 31.04 -0.64
C GLU A 890 -18.10 31.62 0.56
N VAL A 891 -18.31 32.91 0.86
CA VAL A 891 -17.66 33.61 1.97
C VAL A 891 -18.00 32.96 3.32
N ASN A 892 -19.22 32.49 3.52
CA ASN A 892 -19.60 31.83 4.78
C ASN A 892 -18.92 30.46 4.93
N ILE A 893 -18.88 29.65 3.86
CA ILE A 893 -18.16 28.37 3.88
C ILE A 893 -16.66 28.60 4.09
N MET A 894 -16.07 29.54 3.35
CA MET A 894 -14.66 29.92 3.48
C MET A 894 -14.32 30.43 4.88
N ARG A 895 -15.16 31.30 5.47
CA ARG A 895 -14.99 31.77 6.85
C ARG A 895 -15.09 30.62 7.85
N ALA A 896 -16.02 29.68 7.64
CA ALA A 896 -16.20 28.53 8.51
C ALA A 896 -15.02 27.56 8.47
N VAL A 897 -14.50 27.20 7.28
CA VAL A 897 -13.33 26.30 7.16
C VAL A 897 -12.05 26.97 7.64
N ASN A 898 -11.82 28.24 7.31
CA ASN A 898 -10.63 28.96 7.77
C ASN A 898 -10.66 29.21 9.29
N THR A 899 -11.79 29.64 9.86
CA THR A 899 -11.92 29.77 11.32
C THR A 899 -11.81 28.39 12.00
N GLY A 900 -12.43 27.35 11.44
CA GLY A 900 -12.39 26.00 11.99
C GLY A 900 -10.99 25.39 12.03
N THR A 901 -10.21 25.48 10.95
CA THR A 901 -8.81 25.04 10.93
C THR A 901 -7.96 25.83 11.92
N VAL A 902 -8.15 27.15 12.04
CA VAL A 902 -7.47 27.98 13.07
C VAL A 902 -7.81 27.54 14.49
N GLU A 903 -9.08 27.28 14.80
CA GLU A 903 -9.48 26.85 16.15
C GLU A 903 -9.03 25.41 16.44
N ALA A 904 -9.04 24.50 15.46
CA ALA A 904 -8.50 23.15 15.59
C ALA A 904 -7.01 23.18 15.98
N LEU A 905 -6.21 24.03 15.32
CA LEU A 905 -4.81 24.29 15.69
C LEU A 905 -4.68 24.88 17.11
N ARG A 906 -5.51 25.87 17.47
CA ARG A 906 -5.50 26.52 18.80
C ARG A 906 -5.83 25.55 19.92
N ASP A 907 -6.77 24.65 19.70
CA ASP A 907 -7.26 23.69 20.70
C ASP A 907 -6.35 22.48 20.81
N MET A 908 -5.91 21.90 19.68
CA MET A 908 -4.89 20.87 19.65
C MET A 908 -3.62 21.31 20.37
N ARG A 909 -3.15 22.55 20.15
CA ARG A 909 -1.94 23.08 20.79
C ARG A 909 -1.99 23.02 22.32
N LYS A 910 -3.16 23.22 22.94
CA LYS A 910 -3.33 23.17 24.41
C LYS A 910 -3.07 21.76 24.97
N CYS A 911 -3.16 20.76 24.11
CA CYS A 911 -3.06 19.34 24.45
C CYS A 911 -1.70 18.73 24.09
N MET A 912 -0.86 19.41 23.33
CA MET A 912 0.48 18.95 22.96
C MET A 912 1.33 18.71 24.21
N VAL A 913 2.03 17.58 24.25
CA VAL A 913 2.89 17.17 25.37
C VAL A 913 4.25 16.73 24.84
N LEU A 914 5.30 16.95 25.63
CA LEU A 914 6.67 16.64 25.22
C LEU A 914 6.81 15.17 24.79
N GLY A 915 7.51 14.98 23.69
CA GLY A 915 7.78 13.72 23.03
C GLY A 915 6.59 13.05 22.35
N LEU A 916 5.71 13.86 21.74
CA LEU A 916 4.95 13.46 20.55
C LEU A 916 5.86 13.54 19.31
N THR A 917 5.63 12.75 18.27
CA THR A 917 6.32 12.95 16.97
C THR A 917 5.61 13.97 16.07
N GLU A 918 6.28 14.44 15.01
CA GLU A 918 5.65 15.21 13.92
C GLU A 918 4.41 14.49 13.38
N ASN A 919 4.55 13.20 13.02
CA ASN A 919 3.45 12.35 12.57
C ASN A 919 2.33 12.22 13.63
N GLU A 920 2.66 12.07 14.92
CA GLU A 920 1.63 12.01 15.98
C GLU A 920 0.87 13.34 16.13
N VAL A 921 1.51 14.49 15.92
CA VAL A 921 0.85 15.81 15.94
C VAL A 921 -0.07 15.98 14.71
N MET A 922 0.43 15.63 13.52
CA MET A 922 -0.31 15.66 12.25
C MET A 922 -1.61 14.83 12.33
N ASN A 923 -1.50 13.53 12.66
CA ASN A 923 -2.67 12.66 12.82
C ASN A 923 -3.64 13.13 13.93
N GLY A 924 -3.14 13.88 14.92
CA GLY A 924 -3.96 14.51 15.95
C GLY A 924 -4.74 15.72 15.44
N LEU A 925 -4.16 16.50 14.52
CA LEU A 925 -4.79 17.64 13.86
C LEU A 925 -5.88 17.17 12.90
N ASP A 926 -5.57 16.21 12.03
CA ASP A 926 -6.54 15.55 11.13
C ASP A 926 -7.75 15.04 11.91
N SER A 927 -7.50 14.30 12.99
CA SER A 927 -8.56 13.78 13.88
C SER A 927 -9.41 14.90 14.50
N THR A 928 -8.82 16.06 14.74
CA THR A 928 -9.50 17.22 15.35
C THR A 928 -10.34 17.97 14.30
N MET A 929 -9.79 18.23 13.11
CA MET A 929 -10.51 18.85 11.99
C MET A 929 -11.69 17.98 11.51
N GLY A 930 -11.47 16.67 11.39
CA GLY A 930 -12.52 15.70 11.05
C GLY A 930 -13.67 15.66 12.06
N ALA A 931 -13.39 15.82 13.35
CA ALA A 931 -14.43 15.96 14.37
C ALA A 931 -15.30 17.22 14.19
N GLY A 932 -14.74 18.26 13.55
CA GLY A 932 -15.44 19.48 13.13
C GLY A 932 -16.16 19.39 11.78
N LYS A 933 -16.28 18.20 11.17
CA LYS A 933 -16.84 18.00 9.82
C LYS A 933 -16.08 18.72 8.70
N MET A 934 -14.79 18.95 8.89
CA MET A 934 -13.89 19.44 7.85
C MET A 934 -13.03 18.28 7.36
N GLU A 935 -12.73 18.26 6.06
CA GLU A 935 -11.97 17.20 5.39
C GLU A 935 -10.49 17.66 5.27
N PRO A 936 -9.52 17.05 5.96
CA PRO A 936 -8.12 17.42 5.79
C PRO A 936 -7.67 17.24 4.33
N PHE A 937 -7.03 18.26 3.74
CA PHE A 937 -6.56 18.25 2.34
C PHE A 937 -5.03 18.13 2.27
N PHE A 938 -4.32 18.85 3.15
CA PHE A 938 -2.90 18.64 3.42
C PHE A 938 -2.60 19.03 4.86
N ASP A 939 -1.65 18.34 5.50
CA ASP A 939 -1.09 18.72 6.79
C ASP A 939 0.41 18.42 6.80
N ILE A 940 1.21 19.44 7.09
CA ILE A 940 2.67 19.38 7.16
C ILE A 940 3.09 19.89 8.53
N VAL A 941 3.51 18.97 9.40
CA VAL A 941 4.09 19.28 10.72
C VAL A 941 5.60 19.09 10.67
N LEU A 942 6.37 20.14 10.94
CA LEU A 942 7.84 20.12 10.88
C LEU A 942 8.47 20.71 12.15
N PHE A 943 9.43 19.98 12.73
CA PHE A 943 10.16 20.36 13.94
C PHE A 943 11.59 20.81 13.64
N ASP A 944 11.98 21.94 14.23
CA ASP A 944 13.33 22.49 14.23
C ASP A 944 13.91 22.69 12.82
N GLU A 945 15.06 22.11 12.47
CA GLU A 945 15.68 22.31 11.14
C GLU A 945 14.86 21.75 9.97
N ASN A 946 13.85 20.92 10.25
CA ASN A 946 12.89 20.44 9.25
C ASN A 946 12.05 21.60 8.71
N ALA A 947 11.70 22.56 9.58
CA ALA A 947 10.96 23.75 9.21
C ALA A 947 11.73 24.71 8.28
N ALA A 948 13.02 24.47 8.01
CA ALA A 948 13.79 25.21 7.01
C ALA A 948 13.47 24.81 5.55
N MET A 949 12.61 23.81 5.33
CA MET A 949 12.23 23.30 4.01
C MET A 949 10.69 23.30 3.86
N PRO A 950 10.08 24.40 3.35
CA PRO A 950 8.64 24.64 3.47
C PRO A 950 7.74 23.61 2.77
N HIS A 951 8.21 22.94 1.72
CA HIS A 951 7.44 21.94 0.97
C HIS A 951 8.09 20.54 1.03
N GLY A 952 8.77 20.22 2.14
CA GLY A 952 9.33 18.90 2.46
C GLY A 952 10.87 18.83 2.53
N GLY A 953 11.47 17.91 3.32
CA GLY A 953 10.81 16.96 4.21
C GLY A 953 11.77 16.07 5.04
N PRO A 954 11.28 15.46 6.13
CA PRO A 954 11.83 14.29 6.82
C PRO A 954 10.79 13.13 6.85
N ASP A 955 11.08 12.04 7.55
CA ASP A 955 10.18 10.90 7.76
C ASP A 955 9.05 11.13 8.80
N GLY A 956 8.90 12.36 9.30
CA GLY A 956 7.95 12.72 10.36
C GLY A 956 8.28 12.10 11.73
N SER A 957 9.51 11.63 11.93
CA SER A 957 9.94 10.95 13.15
C SER A 957 10.42 11.87 14.27
N LYS A 958 10.67 13.17 14.01
CA LYS A 958 11.22 14.04 15.05
C LYS A 958 10.26 14.20 16.21
N VAL A 959 10.84 14.35 17.39
CA VAL A 959 10.20 14.27 18.69
C VAL A 959 10.12 15.67 19.29
N LEU A 960 8.94 16.08 19.75
CA LEU A 960 8.67 17.40 20.32
C LEU A 960 9.42 17.59 21.65
N GLU A 961 10.51 18.35 21.65
CA GLU A 961 11.26 18.69 22.86
C GLU A 961 10.85 20.06 23.43
N LYS A 962 11.40 20.40 24.60
CA LYS A 962 11.00 21.59 25.37
C LYS A 962 11.27 22.91 24.63
N GLU A 963 12.29 22.92 23.77
CA GLU A 963 12.73 24.11 23.03
C GLU A 963 12.48 23.98 21.51
N THR A 964 11.72 22.96 21.07
CA THR A 964 11.45 22.68 19.65
C THR A 964 10.64 23.79 19.00
N LEU A 965 11.11 24.28 17.85
CA LEU A 965 10.33 25.12 16.94
C LEU A 965 9.35 24.24 16.17
N VAL A 966 8.05 24.51 16.28
CA VAL A 966 7.00 23.81 15.53
C VAL A 966 6.50 24.70 14.38
N LEU A 967 6.57 24.18 13.17
CA LEU A 967 5.89 24.67 11.97
C LEU A 967 4.70 23.74 11.70
N ILE A 968 3.53 24.32 11.45
CA ILE A 968 2.38 23.62 10.88
C ILE A 968 1.87 24.43 9.69
N ASP A 969 1.77 23.76 8.55
CA ASP A 969 1.24 24.26 7.28
C ASP A 969 0.11 23.30 6.87
N VAL A 970 -1.15 23.76 6.93
CA VAL A 970 -2.33 22.87 6.90
C VAL A 970 -3.50 23.51 6.16
N GLY A 971 -4.21 22.69 5.40
CA GLY A 971 -5.45 23.05 4.71
C GLY A 971 -6.51 21.97 4.85
N ALA A 972 -7.76 22.39 4.93
CA ALA A 972 -8.92 21.52 4.96
C ALA A 972 -10.00 22.00 3.98
N HIS A 973 -10.90 21.10 3.61
CA HIS A 973 -12.09 21.40 2.84
C HIS A 973 -13.35 21.42 3.72
N LEU A 974 -14.29 22.28 3.33
CA LEU A 974 -15.69 22.25 3.77
C LEU A 974 -16.54 22.52 2.54
N TYR A 975 -17.44 21.60 2.18
CA TYR A 975 -18.29 21.70 0.98
C TYR A 975 -17.50 22.06 -0.31
N GLY A 976 -16.27 21.55 -0.43
CA GLY A 976 -15.34 21.80 -1.55
C GLY A 976 -14.51 23.09 -1.48
N TYR A 977 -14.70 23.97 -0.48
CA TYR A 977 -13.90 25.20 -0.33
C TYR A 977 -12.72 24.97 0.60
N SER A 978 -11.56 25.50 0.24
CA SER A 978 -10.29 25.32 0.94
C SER A 978 -10.09 26.34 2.07
N SER A 979 -9.50 25.89 3.17
CA SER A 979 -8.62 26.71 4.00
C SER A 979 -7.17 26.53 3.59
N ASP A 980 -6.36 27.56 3.82
CA ASP A 980 -4.91 27.57 3.64
C ASP A 980 -4.37 28.40 4.81
N ILE A 981 -3.77 27.72 5.80
CA ILE A 981 -3.38 28.32 7.09
C ILE A 981 -2.03 27.77 7.56
N TYR A 982 -1.02 28.62 7.42
CA TYR A 982 0.24 28.51 8.12
C TYR A 982 0.25 29.25 9.49
N ILE A 983 0.81 28.65 10.55
CA ILE A 983 1.03 29.32 11.86
C ILE A 983 2.50 29.37 12.32
N ALA A 984 3.11 30.58 12.29
CA ALA A 984 4.22 30.99 13.17
C ALA A 984 4.27 32.52 13.37
N ALA A 985 5.12 33.02 14.29
CA ALA A 985 5.03 34.40 14.82
C ALA A 985 5.52 35.51 13.86
N ARG A 986 4.85 36.68 13.84
CA ARG A 986 4.89 37.64 12.70
C ARG A 986 5.77 38.89 12.82
N ASP A 987 5.57 39.79 13.79
CA ASP A 987 5.92 41.22 13.57
C ASP A 987 7.42 41.64 13.66
N VAL A 988 8.40 40.79 13.37
CA VAL A 988 9.85 41.16 13.36
C VAL A 988 10.53 41.15 11.99
N ILE A 989 9.87 40.60 10.96
CA ILE A 989 10.43 40.58 9.61
C ILE A 989 10.72 42.01 9.10
N ALA A 990 9.93 43.01 9.51
CA ALA A 990 10.04 44.40 9.09
C ALA A 990 11.20 45.21 9.69
N ASP A 991 11.68 44.86 10.90
CA ASP A 991 12.64 45.68 11.68
C ASP A 991 14.12 45.31 11.43
N ALA A 992 14.41 44.37 10.52
CA ALA A 992 15.66 43.59 10.55
C ALA A 992 16.37 43.36 9.20
N ASP A 993 16.00 44.08 8.13
CA ASP A 993 16.80 44.22 6.89
C ASP A 993 17.06 42.89 6.12
N TYR A 994 16.09 41.96 6.15
CA TYR A 994 16.19 40.59 5.60
C TYR A 994 15.64 40.42 4.16
N GLU A 995 15.59 41.47 3.35
CA GLU A 995 15.03 41.49 1.97
C GLU A 995 15.51 40.30 1.09
N LYS A 996 16.77 39.88 1.24
CA LYS A 996 17.39 38.80 0.44
C LYS A 996 17.06 37.37 0.91
N ALA A 997 16.27 37.21 1.97
CA ALA A 997 15.82 35.91 2.49
C ALA A 997 14.35 35.60 2.14
N PHE A 998 13.73 36.45 1.31
CA PHE A 998 12.38 36.29 0.79
C PHE A 998 12.43 35.44 -0.49
N THR A 999 11.89 34.22 -0.46
CA THR A 999 12.02 33.24 -1.56
C THR A 999 10.69 32.72 -2.10
N HIS A 1000 9.56 33.33 -1.70
CA HIS A 1000 8.21 32.90 -2.07
C HIS A 1000 7.31 34.13 -2.35
N ARG A 1001 6.14 33.92 -2.97
CA ARG A 1001 5.14 34.98 -3.18
C ARG A 1001 4.46 35.40 -1.87
N VAL A 1002 3.93 36.63 -1.83
CA VAL A 1002 3.27 37.23 -0.64
C VAL A 1002 1.87 36.65 -0.40
N GLY A 1003 1.29 35.96 -1.38
CA GLY A 1003 -0.01 35.29 -1.24
C GLY A 1003 -0.68 35.02 -2.58
N HIS A 1004 -1.95 34.63 -2.55
CA HIS A 1004 -2.76 34.31 -3.73
C HIS A 1004 -4.27 34.36 -3.45
N GLY A 1005 -5.09 34.29 -4.49
CA GLY A 1005 -6.52 34.04 -4.37
C GLY A 1005 -6.77 32.65 -3.80
N ILE A 1006 -7.86 32.51 -3.05
CA ILE A 1006 -8.28 31.25 -2.43
C ILE A 1006 -9.79 31.06 -2.58
N GLY A 1007 -10.23 29.81 -2.70
CA GLY A 1007 -11.62 29.44 -2.83
C GLY A 1007 -11.79 27.93 -2.93
N ILE A 1008 -12.40 27.46 -4.02
CA ILE A 1008 -12.56 26.03 -4.31
C ILE A 1008 -11.22 25.33 -4.58
N LYS A 1009 -10.21 26.09 -5.02
CA LYS A 1009 -8.80 25.70 -5.05
C LYS A 1009 -8.05 26.56 -4.03
N ALA A 1010 -7.17 25.96 -3.24
CA ALA A 1010 -6.31 26.68 -2.30
C ALA A 1010 -5.50 27.77 -3.04
N HIS A 1011 -4.83 27.37 -4.11
CA HIS A 1011 -3.94 28.20 -4.93
C HIS A 1011 -4.58 28.73 -6.23
N GLU A 1012 -5.41 29.77 -6.16
CA GLU A 1012 -6.03 30.40 -7.34
C GLU A 1012 -5.59 31.87 -7.59
N SER A 1013 -6.05 32.45 -8.69
CA SER A 1013 -5.74 33.85 -9.04
C SER A 1013 -6.61 34.80 -8.19
N PRO A 1014 -6.15 36.01 -7.81
CA PRO A 1014 -4.92 36.69 -8.25
C PRO A 1014 -3.68 36.23 -7.47
N TYR A 1015 -2.50 36.18 -8.11
CA TYR A 1015 -1.24 35.82 -7.41
C TYR A 1015 -0.48 37.07 -6.95
N LEU A 1016 -0.22 37.20 -5.65
CA LEU A 1016 0.40 38.39 -5.05
C LEU A 1016 1.93 38.25 -5.06
N ASN A 1017 2.56 38.73 -6.13
CA ASN A 1017 4.00 38.72 -6.33
C ASN A 1017 4.47 40.04 -6.96
N GLU A 1018 5.76 40.36 -6.86
CA GLU A 1018 6.37 41.61 -7.31
C GLU A 1018 6.09 41.95 -8.79
N GLY A 1019 5.97 40.93 -9.66
CA GLY A 1019 5.68 41.12 -11.08
C GLY A 1019 4.21 41.42 -11.42
N ASN A 1020 3.29 41.36 -10.45
CA ASN A 1020 1.85 41.52 -10.69
C ASN A 1020 1.32 42.86 -10.14
N PHE A 1021 1.64 43.96 -10.82
CA PHE A 1021 1.28 45.33 -10.41
C PHE A 1021 0.01 45.88 -11.08
N GLU A 1022 -0.54 45.21 -12.10
CA GLU A 1022 -1.73 45.67 -12.85
C GLU A 1022 -3.05 45.14 -12.28
N GLU A 1023 -3.02 44.00 -11.59
CA GLU A 1023 -4.21 43.37 -11.00
C GLU A 1023 -4.64 44.10 -9.72
N LYS A 1024 -5.84 44.69 -9.73
CA LYS A 1024 -6.44 45.33 -8.54
C LYS A 1024 -7.24 44.32 -7.72
N LEU A 1025 -7.11 44.40 -6.40
CA LEU A 1025 -7.98 43.71 -5.47
C LEU A 1025 -9.31 44.45 -5.38
N HIS A 1026 -10.39 43.79 -5.80
CA HIS A 1026 -11.76 44.32 -5.81
C HIS A 1026 -12.59 43.71 -4.68
N ALA A 1027 -13.68 44.37 -4.30
CA ALA A 1027 -14.65 43.85 -3.34
C ALA A 1027 -15.12 42.42 -3.70
N GLY A 1028 -15.28 41.58 -2.68
CA GLY A 1028 -15.60 40.17 -2.81
C GLY A 1028 -14.41 39.26 -3.16
N ILE A 1029 -13.21 39.77 -3.46
CA ILE A 1029 -12.03 38.91 -3.63
C ILE A 1029 -11.53 38.42 -2.27
N ALA A 1030 -11.36 37.10 -2.16
CA ALA A 1030 -10.71 36.44 -1.03
C ALA A 1030 -9.27 36.03 -1.39
N PHE A 1031 -8.31 36.35 -0.53
CA PHE A 1031 -6.88 36.10 -0.77
C PHE A 1031 -6.11 35.78 0.52
N THR A 1032 -5.07 34.96 0.41
CA THR A 1032 -4.08 34.68 1.45
C THR A 1032 -3.07 35.82 1.55
N HIS A 1033 -2.62 36.14 2.76
CA HIS A 1033 -1.50 37.08 2.98
C HIS A 1033 -0.44 36.44 3.88
N GLU A 1034 0.72 36.18 3.28
CA GLU A 1034 1.62 35.07 3.63
C GLU A 1034 3.13 35.41 3.63
N PRO A 1035 3.59 36.47 4.29
CA PRO A 1035 5.01 36.78 4.35
C PRO A 1035 5.82 35.64 4.99
N GLY A 1036 6.89 35.19 4.31
CA GLY A 1036 7.78 34.13 4.78
C GLY A 1036 9.27 34.46 4.70
N VAL A 1037 10.04 33.95 5.66
CA VAL A 1037 11.51 34.05 5.74
C VAL A 1037 12.08 32.65 6.00
N TYR A 1038 13.04 32.24 5.16
CA TYR A 1038 13.63 30.91 5.22
C TYR A 1038 15.16 30.97 5.38
N LEU A 1039 15.66 30.47 6.50
CA LEU A 1039 17.10 30.38 6.79
C LEU A 1039 17.57 28.94 6.56
N LYS A 1040 18.15 28.70 5.38
CA LYS A 1040 18.61 27.37 4.91
C LYS A 1040 19.48 26.67 5.97
N VAL A 1041 19.18 25.40 6.22
CA VAL A 1041 19.84 24.54 7.25
C VAL A 1041 19.70 25.07 8.69
N ARG A 1042 18.67 25.89 8.99
CA ARG A 1042 18.42 26.40 10.36
C ARG A 1042 16.94 26.39 10.76
N CYS A 1043 16.13 27.27 10.19
CA CYS A 1043 14.74 27.48 10.58
C CYS A 1043 13.97 28.27 9.50
N GLY A 1044 12.65 28.10 9.42
CA GLY A 1044 11.76 28.83 8.51
C GLY A 1044 10.51 29.33 9.23
N VAL A 1045 9.97 30.47 8.79
CA VAL A 1045 8.79 31.14 9.36
C VAL A 1045 7.99 31.80 8.24
N ARG A 1046 6.78 31.32 7.99
CA ARG A 1046 5.70 32.02 7.24
C ARG A 1046 4.69 32.55 8.27
N HIS A 1047 3.75 33.40 7.88
CA HIS A 1047 2.55 33.68 8.66
C HIS A 1047 1.41 33.93 7.69
N GLU A 1048 0.30 33.25 7.86
CA GLU A 1048 -0.86 33.38 7.01
C GLU A 1048 -2.09 33.91 7.75
N ASP A 1049 -2.84 34.77 7.08
CA ASP A 1049 -4.25 35.05 7.35
C ASP A 1049 -4.97 35.17 5.99
N VAL A 1050 -6.21 34.70 5.92
CA VAL A 1050 -7.07 34.87 4.74
C VAL A 1050 -7.93 36.13 4.90
N PHE A 1051 -7.90 37.00 3.91
CA PHE A 1051 -8.63 38.26 3.88
C PHE A 1051 -9.69 38.28 2.76
N LEU A 1052 -10.81 38.95 3.03
CA LEU A 1052 -11.85 39.28 2.07
C LEU A 1052 -11.90 40.80 1.87
N VAL A 1053 -11.82 41.28 0.64
CA VAL A 1053 -12.01 42.72 0.34
C VAL A 1053 -13.49 43.09 0.46
N LYS A 1054 -13.80 44.14 1.22
CA LYS A 1054 -15.15 44.70 1.38
C LYS A 1054 -15.45 45.77 0.33
N GLU A 1055 -16.73 46.12 0.20
CA GLU A 1055 -17.21 47.21 -0.70
C GLU A 1055 -16.64 48.60 -0.36
N ASP A 1056 -16.24 48.83 0.89
CA ASP A 1056 -15.57 50.06 1.33
C ASP A 1056 -14.06 50.09 1.04
N GLY A 1057 -13.51 49.00 0.50
CA GLY A 1057 -12.08 48.84 0.18
C GLY A 1057 -11.20 48.40 1.36
N GLU A 1058 -11.76 48.26 2.57
CA GLU A 1058 -11.06 47.60 3.69
C GLU A 1058 -11.11 46.07 3.55
N THR A 1059 -10.43 45.33 4.43
CA THR A 1059 -10.47 43.86 4.47
C THR A 1059 -11.14 43.31 5.73
N ASP A 1060 -11.93 42.25 5.57
CA ASP A 1060 -12.41 41.36 6.64
C ASP A 1060 -11.46 40.16 6.76
N ILE A 1061 -11.29 39.60 7.96
CA ILE A 1061 -10.37 38.47 8.23
C ILE A 1061 -11.16 37.16 8.38
N LEU A 1062 -11.03 36.27 7.40
CA LEU A 1062 -11.77 35.00 7.34
C LEU A 1062 -11.19 33.91 8.27
N THR A 1063 -9.95 34.06 8.72
CA THR A 1063 -9.28 33.21 9.73
C THR A 1063 -9.66 33.57 11.18
N GLY A 1064 -10.58 34.53 11.38
CA GLY A 1064 -11.14 34.89 12.68
C GLY A 1064 -10.23 35.78 13.55
N SER A 1065 -10.85 36.68 14.32
CA SER A 1065 -10.11 37.61 15.19
C SER A 1065 -9.32 36.86 16.27
N ARG A 1066 -8.05 37.22 16.47
CA ARG A 1066 -7.24 36.64 17.54
C ARG A 1066 -7.61 37.39 18.82
N LYS A 1067 -7.98 36.68 19.90
CA LYS A 1067 -8.61 37.22 21.13
C LYS A 1067 -7.80 38.23 21.97
N LEU A 1068 -6.74 38.83 21.41
CA LEU A 1068 -5.92 39.91 21.97
C LEU A 1068 -5.65 41.01 20.92
N GLU A 1069 -6.71 41.49 20.26
CA GLU A 1069 -6.65 42.51 19.19
C GLU A 1069 -7.10 43.89 19.64
N LYS A 1070 -6.23 44.52 20.46
CA LYS A 1070 -6.09 45.98 20.50
C LYS A 1070 -4.76 46.53 21.05
N LEU A 1071 -3.87 45.67 21.58
CA LEU A 1071 -2.64 46.08 22.28
C LEU A 1071 -1.35 45.42 21.75
N LEU A 1072 -1.40 44.73 20.60
CA LEU A 1072 -0.33 43.80 20.21
C LEU A 1072 0.45 44.08 18.90
N SER A 1073 0.09 45.07 18.07
CA SER A 1073 0.84 45.35 16.84
C SER A 1073 2.29 45.77 17.09
N GLU A 1074 2.59 46.39 18.24
CA GLU A 1074 3.96 46.76 18.65
C GLU A 1074 4.66 45.66 19.48
N ALA A 1075 3.90 44.69 19.99
CA ALA A 1075 4.38 43.73 20.97
C ALA A 1075 4.61 42.32 20.41
N ARG A 1076 3.92 41.87 19.34
CA ARG A 1076 4.38 40.67 18.62
C ARG A 1076 5.70 40.99 17.86
N SER A 1077 6.03 42.28 17.63
CA SER A 1077 7.37 42.77 17.23
C SER A 1077 8.49 42.58 18.25
N LYS A 1078 8.21 42.21 19.50
CA LYS A 1078 9.29 41.84 20.45
C LYS A 1078 9.54 40.33 20.47
N ARG A 1079 8.55 39.50 20.17
CA ARG A 1079 8.65 38.03 20.33
C ARG A 1079 9.39 37.32 19.20
N LEU A 1080 9.13 37.65 17.93
CA LEU A 1080 9.91 37.06 16.82
C LEU A 1080 11.38 37.53 16.85
N ARG A 1081 11.68 38.66 17.53
CA ARG A 1081 13.04 39.17 17.80
C ARG A 1081 13.83 38.19 18.68
N TYR A 1082 13.23 37.73 19.78
CA TYR A 1082 13.81 36.69 20.63
C TYR A 1082 13.95 35.33 19.92
N ALA A 1083 13.00 34.94 19.07
CA ALA A 1083 13.07 33.67 18.34
C ALA A 1083 14.19 33.64 17.27
N VAL A 1084 14.36 34.72 16.49
CA VAL A 1084 15.50 34.86 15.56
C VAL A 1084 16.83 34.94 16.34
N GLN A 1085 16.83 35.52 17.54
CA GLN A 1085 17.98 35.53 18.43
C GLN A 1085 18.28 34.14 19.02
N ALA A 1086 17.28 33.27 19.22
CA ALA A 1086 17.47 31.85 19.53
C ALA A 1086 18.07 31.07 18.35
N CYS A 1087 17.57 31.24 17.11
CA CYS A 1087 18.22 30.70 15.89
C CYS A 1087 19.64 31.26 15.64
N ARG A 1088 20.08 32.32 16.36
CA ARG A 1088 21.48 32.80 16.39
C ARG A 1088 22.34 32.15 17.47
N LEU A 1089 21.78 31.75 18.61
CA LEU A 1089 22.53 31.29 19.79
C LEU A 1089 22.88 29.80 19.79
N SER A 1090 22.53 29.06 18.73
CA SER A 1090 22.92 27.67 18.52
C SER A 1090 24.05 27.52 17.49
N PRO A 1091 25.33 27.51 17.92
CA PRO A 1091 26.43 26.97 17.13
C PRO A 1091 26.75 25.53 17.57
N GLN A 1092 26.59 24.58 16.64
CA GLN A 1092 27.22 23.25 16.67
C GLN A 1092 26.94 22.35 17.91
N GLY A 1093 25.77 21.71 17.93
CA GLY A 1093 25.66 20.26 18.19
C GLY A 1093 26.14 19.65 19.52
N ILE A 1094 26.46 20.43 20.57
CA ILE A 1094 26.87 19.89 21.88
C ILE A 1094 26.18 20.67 23.02
N TRP A 1095 25.17 20.05 23.64
CA TRP A 1095 24.57 20.52 24.89
C TRP A 1095 25.30 19.90 26.10
N HIS A 1096 26.25 20.63 26.68
CA HIS A 1096 26.82 20.25 27.98
C HIS A 1096 25.89 20.66 29.13
N LYS A 1097 25.69 19.75 30.09
CA LYS A 1097 25.07 20.06 31.38
C LYS A 1097 25.95 21.05 32.16
N ASP A 1098 25.45 22.25 32.40
CA ASP A 1098 25.45 22.93 33.72
C ASP A 1098 24.79 24.31 33.62
N THR A 1099 23.56 24.44 34.15
CA THR A 1099 22.73 25.65 34.03
C THR A 1099 22.31 26.20 35.40
N GLU A 1100 23.19 26.95 36.06
CA GLU A 1100 22.80 27.79 37.22
C GLU A 1100 22.76 29.29 36.88
N HIS A 1101 23.65 29.80 36.02
CA HIS A 1101 23.74 31.24 35.75
C HIS A 1101 22.58 31.81 34.92
N ALA A 1102 21.88 30.99 34.12
CA ALA A 1102 20.77 31.47 33.28
C ALA A 1102 19.45 31.72 34.06
N ARG A 1103 19.33 31.23 35.30
CA ARG A 1103 18.09 31.38 36.09
C ARG A 1103 17.92 32.78 36.69
N SER A 1104 19.02 33.47 37.00
CA SER A 1104 18.99 34.77 37.70
C SER A 1104 18.46 35.92 36.84
N ALA A 1105 18.58 35.86 35.52
CA ALA A 1105 18.12 36.94 34.64
C ALA A 1105 16.61 36.86 34.31
N ALA A 1106 15.97 35.72 34.54
CA ALA A 1106 14.56 35.48 34.23
C ALA A 1106 13.62 35.73 35.42
N SER A 1107 14.10 35.64 36.66
CA SER A 1107 13.30 35.92 37.87
C SER A 1107 12.91 37.40 37.97
N ASP A 1108 13.85 38.29 37.67
CA ASP A 1108 13.72 39.71 38.01
C ASP A 1108 12.78 40.46 37.05
N GLY A 1109 12.52 39.89 35.86
CA GLY A 1109 11.53 40.41 34.91
C GLY A 1109 10.09 39.96 35.16
N LEU A 1110 9.86 38.93 35.99
CA LEU A 1110 8.52 38.37 36.24
C LEU A 1110 7.78 39.01 37.43
N ASN A 1111 8.50 39.57 38.40
CA ASN A 1111 7.90 40.12 39.61
C ASN A 1111 7.17 41.47 39.43
N ASN A 1112 7.33 42.14 38.29
CA ASN A 1112 6.68 43.44 37.99
C ASN A 1112 5.43 43.32 37.09
N VAL A 1113 4.88 42.12 36.88
CA VAL A 1113 3.68 41.89 36.04
C VAL A 1113 2.54 41.28 36.88
N GLN A 1114 2.51 41.57 38.19
CA GLN A 1114 1.51 41.05 39.11
C GLN A 1114 0.63 42.14 39.76
N ASP A 1115 0.91 43.42 39.51
CA ASP A 1115 0.16 44.58 40.04
C ASP A 1115 -0.75 45.29 39.00
N ASP A 1116 -0.81 44.83 37.74
CA ASP A 1116 -1.64 45.41 36.65
C ASP A 1116 -2.38 44.31 35.83
N ILE A 1117 -3.02 43.36 36.53
CA ILE A 1117 -4.13 42.53 36.02
C ILE A 1117 -5.39 42.89 36.82
#